data_AF-A0A2V6VA07-F1
#
_entry.id   AF-A0A2V6VA07-F1
#
_cell.length_a   1.000
_cell.length_b   1.000
_cell.length_c   1.000
_cell.angle_alpha   90.00
_cell.angle_beta   90.00
_cell.angle_gamma   90.00
#
_symmetry.space_group_name_H-M   'P 1'
#
loop_
_entity.id
_entity.type
_entity.pdbx_description
1 polymer ?
#
loop_
_entity_poly.entity_id
_entity_poly.type
_entity_poly.pdbx_seq_one_letter_code
_entity_poly.pdbx_strand_id
1 'polypeptide(L)'
;MQCPRCRTENREGRRFCGECGLSFGSTCPACGFLNEGNEKFCGGCGRSLTQLAPTAGPKFQSPQAYTPKHLAEKIVGSRGALEGERKQVTVLFADLKGSMELLADRDPETARSILDPVLERMMNAVHHYEGTVNQVMGDGIMALFGAPVAHEDHAVRACYAALRMQELVKAYAEGAFRAHGVTVRMRVGLNSGEVVVRSIRSDLRMDYSAVGQTTHLAARMEQLAPPGAIWITAPTLRLVETFVEVRPLGPVPIQGLDAPVEVYEVVAAGHVRTRFQASAIRGLSRFVGRDAELEHLRAALEAARRGRGEVMAVVGEPGVGKSRLFHELTHSHRAAGCLVLQASAVSYGRAASYLPVVDLLKSYFRIDERDDVRSIRAKATGHLLTLDEGLRDLLPPILWLLDALPEGDGLRDLEPPQRRQLTLDAVKRLFLRESQVQPLVLVLEDLHWIDAETQALLDSLVESVPAAPLLLLVNYRPEYRHDWTGKTYYRQLRIDPLPPASAETLLDALVGDGAELAPLKRLLIERTEGNPFFLEESVRTLVETGALADERGAYRLIKDPRAIQVPATVQALLAGRIDRLPPEEKRLLQAASVIGKDVPLSLLQAVVEDGEADPDRGLAHLAAAEFLYETRLYPEVEYTFKHALTHEVAYASLVQERRRALHLRILEALERRQADHPSEEVEPLARHALGAEAWDRAARYLRQAGQRAIARSSYAAAAELLREALRALERLPDARETLAQAIDLRLELQIALVPQGRFHDALAVIREAEGLAIKLDDRARLGRVLADICARLRNVTGEHLQAIEVGRRALAIAAEGGDRALELEAQYRTGQAYFAIGDYGRALDLLSRCAAGTDEARVALSPLFESWAHTWLALTLSSIGRFVDARSHAQTALRIAEGADHPFTLAEALTGLSSVSLAQGDVDGAIEMLERARVLLGRWNLQPWAVVARLGHARALAGHGVEARDLLEDVARSATTMSSMGVGRAMELAWLGGALMLEGRLDEALQRAQEANALARRHGERGHEAWSLHMLGAIVARPDAPDFEKAEAHYRAALALASELGMRPLVAHCHFELGKLFRKSDRPEDSREHLVAATTLYREMDMRAWLDRAEAEMRQLA
;
A
#
# COMPACT_ATOMS: atom_id res chain seq x y z
N MET A 1 29.98 58.98 -48.25
CA MET A 1 30.92 58.83 -47.11
C MET A 1 32.34 58.82 -47.63
N GLN A 2 33.20 59.76 -47.22
CA GLN A 2 34.57 59.83 -47.73
C GLN A 2 35.52 59.00 -46.86
N CYS A 3 36.37 58.17 -47.47
CA CYS A 3 37.25 57.28 -46.71
C CYS A 3 38.32 58.09 -45.96
N PRO A 4 38.49 57.94 -44.63
CA PRO A 4 39.47 58.73 -43.89
C PRO A 4 40.91 58.35 -44.26
N ARG A 5 41.15 57.13 -44.76
CA ARG A 5 42.48 56.64 -45.14
C ARG A 5 42.91 57.05 -46.55
N CYS A 6 42.06 56.82 -47.56
CA CYS A 6 42.42 57.07 -48.96
C CYS A 6 41.65 58.22 -49.62
N ARG A 7 40.75 58.89 -48.87
CA ARG A 7 39.90 60.01 -49.30
C ARG A 7 38.97 59.74 -50.49
N THR A 8 38.88 58.50 -50.94
CA THR A 8 37.91 58.08 -51.96
C THR A 8 36.48 58.22 -51.45
N GLU A 9 35.62 58.81 -52.28
CA GLU A 9 34.19 58.90 -51.99
C GLU A 9 33.52 57.54 -52.15
N ASN A 10 32.89 57.06 -51.08
CA ASN A 10 32.13 55.82 -51.05
C ASN A 10 30.63 56.14 -50.95
N ARG A 11 29.81 55.35 -51.64
CA ARG A 11 28.34 55.43 -51.54
C ARG A 11 27.87 55.15 -50.11
N GLU A 12 26.78 55.79 -49.71
CA GLU A 12 26.15 55.62 -48.40
C GLU A 12 25.75 54.15 -48.15
N GLY A 13 25.97 53.65 -46.93
CA GLY A 13 25.66 52.27 -46.54
C GLY A 13 26.76 51.21 -46.80
N ARG A 14 27.91 51.57 -47.38
CA ARG A 14 29.04 50.61 -47.53
C ARG A 14 29.71 50.31 -46.19
N ARG A 15 30.01 49.03 -45.95
CA ARG A 15 30.73 48.55 -44.75
C ARG A 15 32.27 48.68 -44.84
N PHE A 16 32.81 48.77 -46.05
CA PHE A 16 34.25 48.93 -46.30
C PHE A 16 34.48 49.94 -47.43
N CYS A 17 35.64 50.61 -47.41
CA CYS A 17 36.09 51.43 -48.52
C CYS A 17 36.32 50.56 -49.76
N GLY A 18 35.71 50.93 -50.88
CA GLY A 18 35.81 50.20 -52.14
C GLY A 18 37.20 50.15 -52.75
N GLU A 19 38.10 51.05 -52.35
CA GLU A 19 39.47 51.06 -52.85
C GLU A 19 40.47 50.46 -51.86
N CYS A 20 40.60 51.04 -50.66
CA CYS A 20 41.65 50.61 -49.74
C CYS A 20 41.22 49.53 -48.73
N GLY A 21 39.99 49.02 -48.81
CA GLY A 21 39.47 47.95 -47.94
C GLY A 21 39.27 48.32 -46.47
N LEU A 22 39.40 49.60 -46.10
CA LEU A 22 39.21 50.04 -44.71
C LEU A 22 37.75 49.84 -44.27
N SER A 23 37.52 49.13 -43.15
CA SER A 23 36.19 48.99 -42.55
C SER A 23 35.71 50.32 -42.00
N PHE A 24 34.45 50.70 -42.27
CA PHE A 24 33.85 51.92 -41.74
C PHE A 24 33.25 51.74 -40.33
N GLY A 25 33.43 50.57 -39.72
CA GLY A 25 32.93 50.27 -38.38
C GLY A 25 31.41 50.07 -38.34
N SER A 26 30.89 49.59 -37.21
CA SER A 26 29.46 49.42 -36.96
C SER A 26 29.00 50.37 -35.85
N THR A 27 27.95 51.14 -36.12
CA THR A 27 27.37 52.04 -35.13
C THR A 27 26.57 51.23 -34.11
N CYS A 28 26.77 51.46 -32.82
CA CYS A 28 26.02 50.78 -31.77
C CYS A 28 24.54 51.21 -31.86
N PRO A 29 23.60 50.26 -31.98
CA PRO A 29 22.17 50.58 -32.08
C PRO A 29 21.59 51.16 -30.78
N ALA A 30 22.29 51.01 -29.65
CA ALA A 30 21.81 51.49 -28.36
C ALA A 30 22.29 52.91 -28.00
N CYS A 31 23.52 53.28 -28.36
CA CYS A 31 24.10 54.57 -27.95
C CYS A 31 24.68 55.40 -29.11
N GLY A 32 24.66 54.89 -30.34
CA GLY A 32 25.16 55.60 -31.52
C GLY A 32 26.69 55.66 -31.64
N PHE A 33 27.45 55.02 -30.75
CA PHE A 33 28.91 55.01 -30.81
C PHE A 33 29.44 54.22 -32.02
N LEU A 34 30.41 54.74 -32.76
CA LEU A 34 31.00 54.08 -33.92
C LEU A 34 32.07 53.09 -33.46
N ASN A 35 31.80 51.79 -33.59
CA ASN A 35 32.70 50.71 -33.17
C ASN A 35 33.53 50.23 -34.36
N GLU A 36 34.76 49.81 -34.11
CA GLU A 36 35.59 49.22 -35.15
C GLU A 36 35.07 47.82 -35.52
N GLY A 37 35.26 47.39 -36.78
CA GLY A 37 34.55 46.25 -37.36
C GLY A 37 34.77 44.87 -36.71
N ASN A 38 35.62 44.79 -35.70
CA ASN A 38 36.06 43.59 -34.99
C ASN A 38 35.74 43.65 -33.48
N GLU A 39 35.08 44.71 -33.00
CA GLU A 39 34.67 44.84 -31.60
C GLU A 39 33.40 44.01 -31.32
N LYS A 40 33.48 43.09 -30.34
CA LYS A 40 32.35 42.24 -29.91
C LYS A 40 31.39 42.95 -28.95
N PHE A 41 31.87 44.01 -28.31
CA PHE A 41 31.12 44.86 -27.40
C PHE A 41 31.33 46.32 -27.78
N CYS A 42 30.33 47.15 -27.57
CA CYS A 42 30.40 48.56 -27.88
C CYS A 42 31.44 49.26 -27.00
N GLY A 43 32.45 49.92 -27.59
CA GLY A 43 33.48 50.66 -26.86
C GLY A 43 32.93 51.83 -26.02
N GLY A 44 31.80 52.41 -26.44
CA GLY A 44 31.14 53.49 -25.70
C GLY A 44 30.27 53.07 -24.51
N CYS A 45 29.51 51.97 -24.61
CA CYS A 45 28.52 51.60 -23.58
C CYS A 45 28.58 50.14 -23.10
N GLY A 46 29.56 49.36 -23.56
CA GLY A 46 29.79 47.96 -23.14
C GLY A 46 28.77 46.94 -23.66
N ARG A 47 27.79 47.34 -24.49
CA ARG A 47 26.73 46.45 -24.97
C ARG A 47 27.25 45.49 -26.04
N SER A 48 26.88 44.21 -25.95
CA SER A 48 27.23 43.20 -26.95
C SER A 48 26.68 43.57 -28.34
N LEU A 49 27.55 43.57 -29.34
CA LEU A 49 27.21 43.84 -30.75
C LEU A 49 26.94 42.54 -31.53
N THR A 50 27.17 41.37 -30.92
CA THR A 50 27.02 40.03 -31.53
C THR A 50 25.62 39.44 -31.41
N GLN A 51 24.66 40.11 -30.78
CA GLN A 51 23.25 39.68 -30.77
C GLN A 51 22.45 40.39 -31.86
N LEU A 52 22.63 39.93 -33.11
CA LEU A 52 21.51 39.94 -34.05
C LEU A 52 20.62 38.77 -33.65
N ALA A 53 19.44 39.09 -33.12
CA ALA A 53 18.39 38.12 -32.87
C ALA A 53 18.23 37.21 -34.09
N PRO A 54 18.12 35.87 -33.93
CA PRO A 54 17.64 35.05 -35.01
C PRO A 54 16.22 35.54 -35.32
N THR A 55 16.07 36.23 -36.45
CA THR A 55 14.78 36.35 -37.12
C THR A 55 14.21 34.94 -37.21
N ALA A 56 13.05 34.72 -36.61
CA ALA A 56 12.35 33.44 -36.62
C ALA A 56 12.14 32.98 -38.06
N GLY A 57 13.07 32.16 -38.55
CA GLY A 57 12.80 31.28 -39.67
C GLY A 57 11.76 30.23 -39.26
N PRO A 58 11.10 29.55 -40.21
CA PRO A 58 10.07 28.58 -39.86
C PRO A 58 10.68 27.47 -39.00
N LYS A 59 10.17 27.29 -37.77
CA LYS A 59 10.74 26.42 -36.72
C LYS A 59 11.02 24.97 -37.15
N PHE A 60 10.40 24.48 -38.22
CA PHE A 60 10.48 23.08 -38.67
C PHE A 60 11.21 22.87 -40.00
N GLN A 61 11.96 23.85 -40.53
CA GLN A 61 12.65 23.69 -41.82
C GLN A 61 13.86 22.75 -41.78
N SER A 62 14.53 22.56 -40.64
CA SER A 62 15.75 21.74 -40.56
C SER A 62 15.71 20.74 -39.40
N PRO A 63 16.08 19.46 -39.59
CA PRO A 63 16.18 18.46 -38.52
C PRO A 63 17.12 18.83 -37.37
N GLN A 64 18.10 19.70 -37.62
CA GLN A 64 18.97 20.29 -36.58
C GLN A 64 18.21 21.12 -35.55
N ALA A 65 17.07 21.71 -35.92
CA ALA A 65 16.33 22.63 -35.07
C ALA A 65 15.40 21.90 -34.08
N TYR A 66 15.00 20.66 -34.39
CA TYR A 66 14.05 19.89 -33.59
C TYR A 66 14.59 18.56 -33.03
N THR A 67 15.71 18.03 -33.55
CA THR A 67 16.33 16.79 -33.03
C THR A 67 17.19 17.07 -31.78
N PRO A 68 17.00 16.35 -30.66
CA PRO A 68 17.85 16.48 -29.47
C PRO A 68 19.34 16.20 -29.76
N LYS A 69 20.25 16.88 -29.04
CA LYS A 69 21.71 16.78 -29.27
C LYS A 69 22.24 15.35 -29.18
N HIS A 70 21.87 14.60 -28.14
CA HIS A 70 22.31 13.22 -27.96
C HIS A 70 21.91 12.32 -29.15
N LEU A 71 20.70 12.51 -29.68
CA LEU A 71 20.19 11.74 -30.81
C LEU A 71 20.88 12.15 -32.11
N ALA A 72 21.07 13.45 -32.32
CA ALA A 72 21.83 13.98 -33.45
C ALA A 72 23.27 13.43 -33.48
N GLU A 73 23.92 13.32 -32.33
CA GLU A 73 25.26 12.74 -32.20
C GLU A 73 25.28 11.22 -32.48
N LYS A 74 24.31 10.44 -31.97
CA LYS A 74 24.15 9.01 -32.32
C LYS A 74 23.91 8.81 -33.84
N ILE A 75 23.11 9.68 -34.46
CA ILE A 75 22.85 9.68 -35.91
C ILE A 75 24.15 10.00 -36.69
N VAL A 76 24.97 10.93 -36.19
CA VAL A 76 26.25 11.29 -36.81
C VAL A 76 27.29 10.18 -36.63
N GLY A 77 27.32 9.50 -35.48
CA GLY A 77 28.22 8.37 -35.21
C GLY A 77 27.92 7.12 -36.04
N SER A 78 26.68 6.93 -36.48
CA SER A 78 26.27 5.83 -37.37
C SER A 78 26.49 6.10 -38.86
N ARG A 79 27.08 7.25 -39.24
CA ARG A 79 27.34 7.65 -40.65
C ARG A 79 28.26 6.71 -41.43
N GLY A 80 29.12 5.95 -40.76
CA GLY A 80 30.16 5.13 -41.40
C GLY A 80 29.67 3.95 -42.25
N ALA A 81 28.38 3.60 -42.21
CA ALA A 81 27.83 2.40 -42.86
C ALA A 81 26.71 2.64 -43.89
N LEU A 82 26.36 3.88 -44.23
CA LEU A 82 25.09 4.18 -44.93
C LEU A 82 25.24 4.52 -46.43
N GLU A 83 25.78 3.59 -47.21
CA GLU A 83 25.56 3.51 -48.67
C GLU A 83 24.57 2.37 -48.99
N GLY A 84 23.27 2.67 -49.06
CA GLY A 84 22.29 1.78 -49.70
C GLY A 84 21.96 0.47 -48.97
N GLU A 85 21.83 0.47 -47.64
CA GLU A 85 21.49 -0.74 -46.86
C GLU A 85 19.97 -1.01 -46.80
N ARG A 86 19.58 -2.29 -46.82
CA ARG A 86 18.24 -2.73 -46.41
C ARG A 86 18.20 -2.86 -44.90
N LYS A 87 17.26 -2.18 -44.26
CA LYS A 87 17.04 -2.30 -42.81
C LYS A 87 15.59 -2.65 -42.51
N GLN A 88 15.42 -3.51 -41.50
CA GLN A 88 14.12 -3.74 -40.91
C GLN A 88 13.77 -2.53 -40.04
N VAL A 89 12.64 -1.89 -40.30
CA VAL A 89 12.20 -0.70 -39.58
C VAL A 89 10.71 -0.77 -39.26
N THR A 90 10.27 0.11 -38.36
CA THR A 90 8.85 0.47 -38.25
C THR A 90 8.65 1.90 -38.67
N VAL A 91 7.75 2.10 -39.63
CA VAL A 91 7.35 3.41 -40.12
C VAL A 91 6.09 3.84 -39.38
N LEU A 92 6.10 5.05 -38.83
CA LEU A 92 4.96 5.68 -38.16
C LEU A 92 4.53 6.92 -38.95
N PHE A 93 3.25 7.00 -39.28
CA PHE A 93 2.59 8.20 -39.78
C PHE A 93 1.58 8.68 -38.76
N ALA A 94 1.58 9.98 -38.47
CA ALA A 94 0.60 10.62 -37.61
C ALA A 94 0.10 11.90 -38.27
N ASP A 95 -1.21 12.13 -38.24
CA ASP A 95 -1.86 13.26 -38.91
C ASP A 95 -3.03 13.81 -38.08
N LEU A 96 -3.34 15.10 -38.26
CA LEU A 96 -4.45 15.76 -37.61
C LEU A 96 -5.71 15.74 -38.47
N LYS A 97 -6.78 15.16 -37.93
CA LYS A 97 -8.07 15.18 -38.63
C LYS A 97 -8.65 16.60 -38.64
N GLY A 98 -9.07 17.07 -39.82
CA GLY A 98 -9.80 18.33 -39.97
C GLY A 98 -8.91 19.56 -39.95
N SER A 99 -7.60 19.42 -40.19
CA SER A 99 -6.65 20.54 -40.31
C SER A 99 -7.10 21.60 -41.32
N MET A 100 -7.68 21.20 -42.46
CA MET A 100 -8.22 22.14 -43.44
C MET A 100 -9.42 22.94 -42.92
N GLU A 101 -10.29 22.32 -42.12
CA GLU A 101 -11.41 23.01 -41.45
C GLU A 101 -10.91 23.93 -40.32
N LEU A 102 -9.82 23.52 -39.64
CA LEU A 102 -9.12 24.34 -38.66
C LEU A 102 -8.47 25.58 -39.26
N LEU A 103 -8.06 25.49 -40.54
CA LEU A 103 -7.40 26.52 -41.35
C LEU A 103 -8.38 27.42 -42.13
N ALA A 104 -9.59 26.93 -42.47
CA ALA A 104 -10.50 27.60 -43.41
C ALA A 104 -11.03 28.97 -42.94
N ASP A 105 -11.31 29.12 -41.63
CA ASP A 105 -11.92 30.32 -41.05
C ASP A 105 -10.98 31.10 -40.12
N ARG A 106 -9.66 30.85 -40.18
CA ARG A 106 -8.67 31.45 -39.26
C ARG A 106 -7.50 32.09 -39.97
N ASP A 107 -6.97 33.15 -39.38
CA ASP A 107 -5.71 33.74 -39.82
C ASP A 107 -4.56 32.71 -39.71
N PRO A 108 -3.65 32.63 -40.71
CA PRO A 108 -2.54 31.68 -40.72
C PRO A 108 -1.64 31.70 -39.47
N GLU A 109 -1.48 32.85 -38.81
CA GLU A 109 -0.72 32.95 -37.56
C GLU A 109 -1.48 32.28 -36.40
N THR A 110 -2.80 32.47 -36.34
CA THR A 110 -3.66 31.83 -35.34
C THR A 110 -3.70 30.31 -35.55
N ALA A 111 -3.78 29.85 -36.80
CA ALA A 111 -3.74 28.42 -37.09
C ALA A 111 -2.39 27.78 -36.71
N ARG A 112 -1.27 28.47 -36.99
CA ARG A 112 0.06 28.01 -36.53
C ARG A 112 0.20 27.98 -35.02
N SER A 113 -0.40 28.94 -34.30
CA SER A 113 -0.39 28.93 -32.82
C SER A 113 -1.08 27.71 -32.20
N ILE A 114 -1.95 27.03 -32.98
CA ILE A 114 -2.66 25.80 -32.58
C ILE A 114 -1.92 24.56 -33.11
N LEU A 115 -1.39 24.60 -34.34
CA LEU A 115 -0.73 23.46 -34.99
C LEU A 115 0.70 23.21 -34.48
N ASP A 116 1.51 24.27 -34.30
CA ASP A 116 2.92 24.13 -33.89
C ASP A 116 3.07 23.39 -32.55
N PRO A 117 2.28 23.68 -31.49
CA PRO A 117 2.36 22.93 -30.24
C PRO A 117 1.99 21.46 -30.37
N VAL A 118 1.11 21.11 -31.31
CA VAL A 118 0.71 19.73 -31.57
C VAL A 118 1.86 18.99 -32.25
N LEU A 119 2.46 19.56 -33.30
CA LEU A 119 3.62 19.00 -33.97
C LEU A 119 4.82 18.86 -33.02
N GLU A 120 5.09 19.85 -32.17
CA GLU A 120 6.13 19.76 -31.13
C GLU A 120 5.89 18.56 -30.19
N ARG A 121 4.66 18.30 -29.76
CA ARG A 121 4.30 17.13 -28.93
C ARG A 121 4.48 15.81 -29.68
N MET A 122 4.11 15.77 -30.96
CA MET A 122 4.31 14.58 -31.80
C MET A 122 5.80 14.26 -31.95
N MET A 123 6.62 15.26 -32.27
CA MET A 123 8.07 15.07 -32.39
C MET A 123 8.70 14.68 -31.06
N ASN A 124 8.30 15.31 -29.96
CA ASN A 124 8.78 14.95 -28.62
C ASN A 124 8.43 13.50 -28.26
N ALA A 125 7.23 13.02 -28.62
CA ALA A 125 6.85 11.62 -28.40
C ALA A 125 7.72 10.66 -29.22
N VAL A 126 8.03 10.99 -30.47
CA VAL A 126 8.93 10.20 -31.32
C VAL A 126 10.35 10.17 -30.74
N HIS A 127 10.91 11.34 -30.41
CA HIS A 127 12.26 11.44 -29.87
C HIS A 127 12.41 10.79 -28.49
N HIS A 128 11.38 10.84 -27.65
CA HIS A 128 11.37 10.19 -26.34
C HIS A 128 11.62 8.67 -26.43
N TYR A 129 11.16 8.04 -27.51
CA TYR A 129 11.37 6.62 -27.78
C TYR A 129 12.51 6.36 -28.77
N GLU A 130 13.43 7.31 -28.89
CA GLU A 130 14.60 7.27 -29.79
C GLU A 130 14.23 7.08 -31.28
N GLY A 131 13.01 7.45 -31.67
CA GLY A 131 12.58 7.52 -33.05
C GLY A 131 13.15 8.74 -33.77
N THR A 132 13.29 8.62 -35.09
CA THR A 132 13.77 9.71 -35.94
C THR A 132 12.62 10.27 -36.78
N VAL A 133 12.29 11.55 -36.59
CA VAL A 133 11.30 12.25 -37.43
C VAL A 133 11.93 12.53 -38.79
N ASN A 134 11.52 11.78 -39.81
CA ASN A 134 12.06 11.88 -41.15
C ASN A 134 11.49 13.08 -41.91
N GLN A 135 10.18 13.32 -41.82
CA GLN A 135 9.50 14.39 -42.55
C GLN A 135 8.34 14.98 -41.75
N VAL A 136 8.19 16.30 -41.80
CA VAL A 136 6.99 17.02 -41.34
C VAL A 136 6.12 17.32 -42.57
N MET A 137 4.86 16.90 -42.54
CA MET A 137 3.93 16.90 -43.69
C MET A 137 2.83 17.97 -43.52
N GLY A 138 3.19 19.18 -43.06
CA GLY A 138 2.22 20.25 -42.80
C GLY A 138 1.56 20.11 -41.43
N ASP A 139 0.56 19.23 -41.33
CA ASP A 139 -0.26 18.94 -40.14
C ASP A 139 0.01 17.56 -39.53
N GLY A 140 0.88 16.77 -40.16
CA GLY A 140 1.33 15.46 -39.69
C GLY A 140 2.84 15.27 -39.71
N ILE A 141 3.29 14.13 -39.22
CA ILE A 141 4.70 13.70 -39.24
C ILE A 141 4.86 12.27 -39.74
N MET A 142 6.01 12.00 -40.38
CA MET A 142 6.50 10.67 -40.68
C MET A 142 7.76 10.40 -39.87
N ALA A 143 7.76 9.32 -39.09
CA ALA A 143 8.87 8.90 -38.25
C ALA A 143 9.32 7.46 -38.57
N LEU A 144 10.61 7.21 -38.33
CA LEU A 144 11.26 5.92 -38.51
C LEU A 144 11.84 5.43 -37.18
N PHE A 145 11.62 4.15 -36.89
CA PHE A 145 12.22 3.44 -35.76
C PHE A 145 13.03 2.27 -36.29
N GLY A 146 14.25 2.07 -35.76
CA GLY A 146 15.20 1.08 -36.27
C GLY A 146 16.16 1.60 -37.36
N ALA A 147 16.02 2.88 -37.76
CA ALA A 147 16.97 3.58 -38.63
C ALA A 147 16.99 5.09 -38.32
N PRO A 148 18.15 5.76 -38.35
CA PRO A 148 19.50 5.19 -38.55
C PRO A 148 20.02 4.39 -37.35
N VAL A 149 19.45 4.62 -36.15
CA VAL A 149 19.77 3.86 -34.94
C VAL A 149 19.04 2.53 -34.99
N ALA A 150 19.80 1.43 -35.05
CA ALA A 150 19.24 0.09 -35.05
C ALA A 150 18.74 -0.28 -33.65
N HIS A 151 17.48 -0.67 -33.56
CA HIS A 151 16.83 -1.13 -32.34
C HIS A 151 16.14 -2.46 -32.63
N GLU A 152 16.40 -3.49 -31.83
CA GLU A 152 15.70 -4.78 -31.95
C GLU A 152 14.21 -4.64 -31.61
N ASP A 153 13.87 -3.70 -30.72
CA ASP A 153 12.52 -3.37 -30.26
C ASP A 153 11.89 -2.18 -31.03
N HIS A 154 12.33 -1.93 -32.27
CA HIS A 154 11.89 -0.78 -33.06
C HIS A 154 10.36 -0.66 -33.22
N ALA A 155 9.64 -1.77 -33.34
CA ALA A 155 8.18 -1.78 -33.45
C ALA A 155 7.48 -1.40 -32.14
N VAL A 156 8.03 -1.85 -31.00
CA VAL A 156 7.53 -1.54 -29.66
C VAL A 156 7.64 -0.05 -29.40
N ARG A 157 8.84 0.52 -29.64
CA ARG A 157 9.12 1.94 -29.49
C ARG A 157 8.19 2.81 -30.34
N ALA A 158 7.92 2.38 -31.57
CA ALA A 158 6.99 3.08 -32.46
C ALA A 158 5.56 3.07 -31.90
N CYS A 159 5.07 1.93 -31.40
CA CYS A 159 3.74 1.86 -30.79
C CYS A 159 3.64 2.71 -29.51
N TYR A 160 4.67 2.72 -28.65
CA TYR A 160 4.69 3.58 -27.46
C TYR A 160 4.78 5.07 -27.80
N ALA A 161 5.53 5.43 -28.86
CA ALA A 161 5.52 6.78 -29.37
C ALA A 161 4.13 7.19 -29.87
N ALA A 162 3.42 6.30 -30.57
CA ALA A 162 2.05 6.54 -31.01
C ALA A 162 1.07 6.74 -29.83
N LEU A 163 1.14 5.90 -28.80
CA LEU A 163 0.33 6.01 -27.58
C LEU A 163 0.61 7.31 -26.83
N ARG A 164 1.88 7.62 -26.56
CA ARG A 164 2.30 8.86 -25.90
C ARG A 164 1.89 10.10 -26.71
N MET A 165 1.99 10.01 -28.03
CA MET A 165 1.57 11.09 -28.92
C MET A 165 0.06 11.35 -28.80
N GLN A 166 -0.77 10.31 -28.75
CA GLN A 166 -2.20 10.46 -28.50
C GLN A 166 -2.48 11.08 -27.13
N GLU A 167 -1.80 10.65 -26.07
CA GLU A 167 -1.96 11.23 -24.73
C GLU A 167 -1.64 12.72 -24.69
N LEU A 168 -0.46 13.11 -25.20
CA LEU A 168 0.00 14.50 -25.18
C LEU A 168 -0.91 15.41 -26.01
N VAL A 169 -1.40 14.93 -27.15
CA VAL A 169 -2.32 15.67 -28.01
C VAL A 169 -3.71 15.76 -27.37
N LYS A 170 -4.19 14.71 -26.71
CA LYS A 170 -5.48 14.72 -25.98
C LYS A 170 -5.46 15.72 -24.83
N ALA A 171 -4.40 15.73 -24.01
CA ALA A 171 -4.25 16.70 -22.92
C ALA A 171 -4.22 18.16 -23.45
N TYR A 172 -3.55 18.39 -24.57
CA TYR A 172 -3.57 19.71 -25.24
C TYR A 172 -4.95 20.06 -25.79
N ALA A 173 -5.66 19.09 -26.39
CA ALA A 173 -6.99 19.29 -26.96
C ALA A 173 -8.01 19.78 -25.92
N GLU A 174 -7.93 19.31 -24.67
CA GLU A 174 -8.79 19.80 -23.57
C GLU A 174 -8.53 21.27 -23.21
N GLY A 175 -7.27 21.73 -23.30
CA GLY A 175 -6.91 23.13 -23.14
C GLY A 175 -7.34 23.98 -24.34
N ALA A 176 -7.07 23.51 -25.55
CA ALA A 176 -7.43 24.19 -26.80
C ALA A 176 -8.95 24.30 -26.99
N PHE A 177 -9.72 23.30 -26.56
CA PHE A 177 -11.18 23.37 -26.58
C PHE A 177 -11.71 24.45 -25.63
N ARG A 178 -11.15 24.56 -24.42
CA ARG A 178 -11.53 25.60 -23.45
C ARG A 178 -11.15 27.00 -23.91
N ALA A 179 -9.98 27.17 -24.52
CA ALA A 179 -9.47 28.47 -24.93
C ALA A 179 -10.02 28.95 -26.29
N HIS A 180 -10.27 28.02 -27.22
CA HIS A 180 -10.54 28.35 -28.64
C HIS A 180 -11.75 27.62 -29.23
N GLY A 181 -12.46 26.77 -28.47
CA GLY A 181 -13.60 25.99 -28.96
C GLY A 181 -13.24 24.91 -29.98
N VAL A 182 -11.96 24.56 -30.07
CA VAL A 182 -11.42 23.67 -31.11
C VAL A 182 -11.27 22.24 -30.59
N THR A 183 -11.77 21.28 -31.36
CA THR A 183 -11.50 19.85 -31.12
C THR A 183 -10.30 19.39 -31.95
N VAL A 184 -9.21 19.03 -31.28
CA VAL A 184 -8.01 18.47 -31.91
C VAL A 184 -8.02 16.96 -31.76
N ARG A 185 -7.96 16.21 -32.86
CA ARG A 185 -7.85 14.74 -32.85
C ARG A 185 -6.84 14.28 -33.89
N MET A 186 -6.04 13.30 -33.50
CA MET A 186 -4.99 12.71 -34.34
C MET A 186 -5.33 11.25 -34.66
N ARG A 187 -4.86 10.77 -35.81
CA ARG A 187 -4.86 9.35 -36.18
C ARG A 187 -3.43 8.91 -36.48
N VAL A 188 -3.13 7.65 -36.20
CA VAL A 188 -1.77 7.11 -36.35
C VAL A 188 -1.82 5.76 -37.07
N GLY A 189 -0.88 5.55 -37.98
CA GLY A 189 -0.69 4.30 -38.71
C GLY A 189 0.73 3.82 -38.64
N LEU A 190 0.92 2.52 -38.39
CA LEU A 190 2.22 1.90 -38.31
C LEU A 190 2.29 0.63 -39.17
N ASN A 191 3.45 0.40 -39.76
CA ASN A 191 3.76 -0.86 -40.41
C ASN A 191 5.27 -1.16 -40.32
N SER A 192 5.60 -2.42 -40.13
CA SER A 192 6.98 -2.92 -40.00
C SER A 192 7.38 -3.73 -41.23
N GLY A 193 8.60 -3.53 -41.70
CA GLY A 193 9.13 -4.23 -42.87
C GLY A 193 10.48 -3.69 -43.32
N GLU A 194 11.03 -4.28 -44.38
CA GLU A 194 12.28 -3.82 -44.97
C GLU A 194 12.09 -2.49 -45.69
N VAL A 195 13.02 -1.56 -45.48
CA VAL A 195 13.16 -0.34 -46.29
C VAL A 195 14.59 -0.19 -46.76
N VAL A 196 14.78 0.41 -47.94
CA VAL A 196 16.11 0.76 -48.46
C VAL A 196 16.46 2.17 -48.00
N VAL A 197 17.58 2.29 -47.28
CA VAL A 197 18.09 3.57 -46.81
C VAL A 197 19.14 4.09 -47.79
N ARG A 198 18.90 5.26 -48.41
CA ARG A 198 19.90 5.98 -49.22
C ARG A 198 20.24 7.32 -48.56
N SER A 199 21.52 7.66 -48.48
CA SER A 199 21.98 8.97 -48.03
C SER A 199 22.09 9.93 -49.22
N ILE A 200 21.57 11.17 -49.07
CA ILE A 200 21.78 12.26 -50.04
C ILE A 200 22.28 13.50 -49.27
N ARG A 201 23.60 13.73 -49.30
CA ARG A 201 24.37 14.94 -48.90
C ARG A 201 24.31 15.47 -47.44
N SER A 202 25.43 16.12 -47.11
CA SER A 202 26.02 16.75 -45.91
C SER A 202 25.21 17.27 -44.70
N ASP A 203 23.90 17.19 -44.64
CA ASP A 203 23.13 17.87 -43.59
C ASP A 203 22.39 16.83 -42.72
N LEU A 204 21.95 17.17 -41.50
CA LEU A 204 21.07 16.28 -40.69
C LEU A 204 19.71 16.04 -41.38
N ARG A 205 19.47 16.67 -42.54
CA ARG A 205 18.52 16.21 -43.55
C ARG A 205 19.10 14.97 -44.25
N MET A 206 18.83 13.80 -43.69
CA MET A 206 18.82 12.59 -44.50
C MET A 206 17.43 12.51 -45.14
N ASP A 207 17.31 12.82 -46.43
CA ASP A 207 16.09 12.53 -47.18
C ASP A 207 16.01 11.00 -47.35
N TYR A 208 15.46 10.29 -46.36
CA TYR A 208 15.17 8.87 -46.51
C TYR A 208 14.06 8.75 -47.56
N SER A 209 14.44 8.43 -48.80
CA SER A 209 13.51 7.92 -49.78
C SER A 209 13.15 6.48 -49.34
N ALA A 210 12.30 6.33 -48.33
CA ALA A 210 11.72 5.06 -47.93
C ALA A 210 10.71 4.64 -49.02
N VAL A 211 11.22 4.32 -50.21
CA VAL A 211 10.46 3.85 -51.35
C VAL A 211 10.22 2.37 -51.14
N GLY A 212 8.97 2.00 -50.82
CA GLY A 212 8.62 0.61 -50.60
C GLY A 212 7.17 0.42 -50.14
N GLN A 213 6.68 -0.80 -50.32
CA GLN A 213 5.37 -1.25 -49.87
C GLN A 213 5.17 -1.00 -48.36
N THR A 214 6.25 -1.09 -47.57
CA THR A 214 6.24 -0.86 -46.11
C THR A 214 5.75 0.53 -45.71
N THR A 215 6.29 1.58 -46.34
CA THR A 215 5.96 2.99 -46.10
C THR A 215 4.53 3.30 -46.55
N HIS A 216 4.16 2.83 -47.75
CA HIS A 216 2.81 3.04 -48.28
C HIS A 216 1.76 2.38 -47.38
N LEU A 217 2.04 1.19 -46.86
CA LEU A 217 1.12 0.49 -45.99
C LEU A 217 0.94 1.22 -44.64
N ALA A 218 2.02 1.75 -44.03
CA ALA A 218 1.91 2.58 -42.82
C ALA A 218 1.06 3.85 -43.04
N ALA A 219 1.28 4.56 -44.16
CA ALA A 219 0.49 5.73 -44.53
C ALA A 219 -0.99 5.36 -44.76
N ARG A 220 -1.27 4.20 -45.35
CA ARG A 220 -2.66 3.72 -45.52
C ARG A 220 -3.32 3.38 -44.18
N MET A 221 -2.59 2.80 -43.23
CA MET A 221 -3.13 2.56 -41.89
C MET A 221 -3.53 3.87 -41.21
N GLU A 222 -2.71 4.91 -41.34
CA GLU A 222 -2.99 6.25 -40.80
C GLU A 222 -4.25 6.84 -41.46
N GLN A 223 -4.33 6.82 -42.79
CA GLN A 223 -5.46 7.38 -43.53
C GLN A 223 -6.80 6.70 -43.22
N LEU A 224 -6.78 5.37 -43.01
CA LEU A 224 -7.96 4.57 -42.72
C LEU A 224 -8.34 4.59 -41.23
N ALA A 225 -7.40 4.89 -40.34
CA ALA A 225 -7.64 4.93 -38.90
C ALA A 225 -8.68 6.01 -38.52
N PRO A 226 -9.69 5.67 -37.71
CA PRO A 226 -10.57 6.64 -37.10
C PRO A 226 -9.78 7.68 -36.28
N PRO A 227 -10.26 8.94 -36.19
CA PRO A 227 -9.63 9.93 -35.31
C PRO A 227 -9.61 9.45 -33.86
N GLY A 228 -8.43 9.42 -33.27
CA GLY A 228 -8.17 8.87 -31.94
C GLY A 228 -7.75 7.39 -31.94
N ALA A 229 -7.59 6.75 -33.10
CA ALA A 229 -7.12 5.37 -33.20
C ALA A 229 -5.67 5.26 -33.70
N ILE A 230 -5.01 4.16 -33.32
CA ILE A 230 -3.67 3.77 -33.76
C ILE A 230 -3.80 2.42 -34.46
N TRP A 231 -3.56 2.37 -35.77
CA TRP A 231 -3.69 1.13 -36.54
C TRP A 231 -2.33 0.53 -36.89
N ILE A 232 -2.21 -0.77 -36.70
CA ILE A 232 -1.02 -1.57 -37.02
C ILE A 232 -1.42 -2.74 -37.95
N THR A 233 -0.43 -3.28 -38.65
CA THR A 233 -0.59 -4.47 -39.50
C THR A 233 -0.07 -5.74 -38.80
N ALA A 234 -0.40 -6.92 -39.34
CA ALA A 234 0.11 -8.20 -38.82
C ALA A 234 1.66 -8.30 -38.69
N PRO A 235 2.48 -7.78 -39.63
CA PRO A 235 3.93 -7.70 -39.45
C PRO A 235 4.37 -6.92 -38.22
N THR A 236 3.71 -5.79 -37.91
CA THR A 236 4.01 -5.03 -36.69
C THR A 236 3.54 -5.78 -35.46
N LEU A 237 2.33 -6.37 -35.49
CA LEU A 237 1.79 -7.16 -34.37
C LEU A 237 2.75 -8.25 -33.90
N ARG A 238 3.34 -9.03 -34.81
CA ARG A 238 4.30 -10.10 -34.48
C ARG A 238 5.54 -9.61 -33.72
N LEU A 239 5.89 -8.34 -33.87
CA LEU A 239 7.03 -7.72 -33.19
C LEU A 239 6.65 -7.08 -31.84
N VAL A 240 5.35 -6.97 -31.53
CA VAL A 240 4.83 -6.24 -30.37
C VAL A 240 3.79 -7.02 -29.55
N GLU A 241 3.55 -8.31 -29.85
CA GLU A 241 2.41 -9.11 -29.35
C GLU A 241 2.31 -9.19 -27.81
N THR A 242 3.43 -9.05 -27.10
CA THR A 242 3.49 -9.01 -25.62
C THR A 242 3.69 -7.61 -25.04
N PHE A 243 3.75 -6.59 -25.90
CA PHE A 243 4.18 -5.23 -25.56
C PHE A 243 3.03 -4.21 -25.63
N VAL A 244 1.97 -4.52 -26.37
CA VAL A 244 0.82 -3.63 -26.54
C VAL A 244 -0.47 -4.43 -26.54
N GLU A 245 -1.52 -3.86 -25.94
CA GLU A 245 -2.86 -4.41 -26.04
C GLU A 245 -3.46 -4.03 -27.39
N VAL A 246 -3.93 -5.03 -28.13
CA VAL A 246 -4.50 -4.83 -29.46
C VAL A 246 -5.92 -5.35 -29.57
N ARG A 247 -6.74 -4.65 -30.36
CA ARG A 247 -8.07 -5.09 -30.77
C ARG A 247 -8.01 -5.55 -32.24
N PRO A 248 -8.38 -6.80 -32.57
CA PRO A 248 -8.44 -7.23 -33.96
C PRO A 248 -9.59 -6.53 -34.68
N LEU A 249 -9.30 -5.93 -35.84
CA LEU A 249 -10.31 -5.32 -36.71
C LEU A 249 -10.64 -6.22 -37.92
N GLY A 250 -9.80 -7.22 -38.18
CA GLY A 250 -9.97 -8.19 -39.27
C GLY A 250 -9.36 -7.73 -40.59
N PRO A 251 -9.66 -8.45 -41.69
CA PRO A 251 -9.10 -8.17 -43.01
C PRO A 251 -9.70 -6.90 -43.64
N VAL A 252 -8.85 -5.92 -43.95
CA VAL A 252 -9.22 -4.65 -44.60
C VAL A 252 -8.71 -4.62 -46.05
N PRO A 253 -9.56 -4.36 -47.05
CA PRO A 253 -9.13 -4.25 -48.45
C PRO A 253 -8.34 -2.94 -48.65
N ILE A 254 -7.13 -3.05 -49.20
CA ILE A 254 -6.26 -1.88 -49.47
C ILE A 254 -6.07 -1.72 -50.97
N GLN A 255 -6.37 -0.53 -51.47
CA GLN A 255 -6.21 -0.19 -52.89
C GLN A 255 -4.76 -0.38 -53.33
N GLY A 256 -4.53 -1.29 -54.29
CA GLY A 256 -3.21 -1.64 -54.82
C GLY A 256 -2.61 -2.94 -54.28
N LEU A 257 -3.33 -3.67 -53.42
CA LEU A 257 -3.00 -5.03 -52.99
C LEU A 257 -4.14 -6.00 -53.36
N ASP A 258 -3.80 -7.16 -53.92
CA ASP A 258 -4.80 -8.15 -54.37
C ASP A 258 -5.47 -8.91 -53.21
N ALA A 259 -4.81 -8.98 -52.04
CA ALA A 259 -5.33 -9.62 -50.83
C ALA A 259 -5.60 -8.58 -49.73
N PRO A 260 -6.68 -8.72 -48.95
CA PRO A 260 -6.94 -7.86 -47.80
C PRO A 260 -5.87 -8.06 -46.73
N VAL A 261 -5.56 -6.99 -45.99
CA VAL A 261 -4.52 -6.99 -44.95
C VAL A 261 -5.20 -7.08 -43.59
N GLU A 262 -4.74 -7.99 -42.73
CA GLU A 262 -5.18 -8.05 -41.33
C GLU A 262 -4.72 -6.80 -40.56
N VAL A 263 -5.69 -6.07 -40.00
CA VAL A 263 -5.47 -4.82 -39.26
C VAL A 263 -5.86 -4.99 -37.80
N TYR A 264 -5.08 -4.36 -36.93
CA TYR A 264 -5.31 -4.32 -35.50
C TYR A 264 -5.21 -2.88 -35.02
N GLU A 265 -6.00 -2.55 -34.01
CA GLU A 265 -5.90 -1.28 -33.32
C GLU A 265 -5.11 -1.44 -32.03
N VAL A 266 -4.10 -0.59 -31.82
CA VAL A 266 -3.38 -0.51 -30.56
C VAL A 266 -4.22 0.31 -29.58
N VAL A 267 -4.62 -0.31 -28.48
CA VAL A 267 -5.52 0.26 -27.48
C VAL A 267 -4.76 0.79 -26.26
N ALA A 268 -3.73 0.07 -25.83
CA ALA A 268 -2.91 0.42 -24.67
C ALA A 268 -1.50 -0.20 -24.75
N ALA A 269 -0.60 0.23 -23.88
CA ALA A 269 0.64 -0.49 -23.62
C ALA A 269 0.33 -1.79 -22.84
N GLY A 270 1.12 -2.84 -23.04
CA GLY A 270 0.99 -4.09 -22.29
C GLY A 270 1.38 -3.92 -20.81
N HIS A 271 0.84 -4.76 -19.92
CA HIS A 271 1.02 -4.63 -18.47
C HIS A 271 2.35 -5.19 -17.94
N VAL A 272 2.83 -4.51 -16.88
CA VAL A 272 3.92 -4.80 -15.91
C VAL A 272 4.94 -5.87 -16.30
N ARG A 273 6.21 -5.45 -16.48
CA ARG A 273 7.34 -6.38 -16.58
C ARG A 273 8.00 -6.55 -15.23
N THR A 274 8.14 -7.79 -14.79
CA THR A 274 9.06 -8.13 -13.71
C THR A 274 10.52 -7.96 -14.16
N ARG A 275 11.43 -7.74 -13.20
CA ARG A 275 12.90 -7.70 -13.43
C ARG A 275 13.37 -8.83 -14.35
N PHE A 276 12.84 -10.03 -14.10
CA PHE A 276 13.25 -11.22 -14.84
C PHE A 276 12.75 -11.20 -16.29
N GLN A 277 11.54 -10.73 -16.55
CA GLN A 277 11.01 -10.58 -17.92
C GLN A 277 11.80 -9.57 -18.74
N ALA A 278 12.33 -8.50 -18.12
CA ALA A 278 13.24 -7.59 -18.82
C ALA A 278 14.59 -8.23 -19.19
N SER A 279 15.16 -9.03 -18.29
CA SER A 279 16.34 -9.86 -18.61
C SER A 279 16.04 -10.89 -19.69
N ALA A 280 14.81 -11.39 -19.78
CA ALA A 280 14.41 -12.39 -20.76
C ALA A 280 14.39 -11.89 -22.21
N ILE A 281 14.09 -10.60 -22.39
CA ILE A 281 14.04 -9.94 -23.70
C ILE A 281 15.42 -9.91 -24.38
N ARG A 282 16.52 -9.86 -23.61
CA ARG A 282 17.89 -9.79 -24.14
C ARG A 282 18.59 -11.15 -24.29
N GLY A 283 17.85 -12.25 -24.14
CA GLY A 283 18.37 -13.61 -24.26
C GLY A 283 18.86 -14.18 -22.94
N LEU A 284 18.08 -15.11 -22.41
CA LEU A 284 18.43 -15.85 -21.21
C LEU A 284 19.51 -16.90 -21.47
N SER A 285 20.37 -17.15 -20.48
CA SER A 285 21.24 -18.34 -20.50
C SER A 285 20.40 -19.62 -20.59
N ARG A 286 21.01 -20.68 -21.16
CA ARG A 286 20.36 -21.98 -21.32
C ARG A 286 19.88 -22.48 -19.96
N PHE A 287 18.61 -22.86 -19.86
CA PHE A 287 18.06 -23.49 -18.68
C PHE A 287 18.57 -24.94 -18.59
N VAL A 288 19.24 -25.29 -17.49
CA VAL A 288 19.91 -26.60 -17.34
C VAL A 288 19.71 -27.19 -15.94
N GLY A 289 19.70 -28.52 -15.85
CA GLY A 289 19.82 -29.25 -14.58
C GLY A 289 18.61 -29.14 -13.65
N ARG A 290 17.42 -28.78 -14.16
CA ARG A 290 16.20 -28.49 -13.37
C ARG A 290 14.93 -29.14 -13.93
N ASP A 291 15.09 -30.16 -14.76
CA ASP A 291 13.96 -30.81 -15.42
C ASP A 291 12.99 -31.45 -14.41
N ALA A 292 13.53 -32.03 -13.32
CA ALA A 292 12.73 -32.64 -12.28
C ALA A 292 11.90 -31.60 -11.52
N GLU A 293 12.50 -30.49 -11.07
CA GLU A 293 11.80 -29.42 -10.37
C GLU A 293 10.74 -28.76 -11.27
N LEU A 294 11.06 -28.54 -12.55
CA LEU A 294 10.12 -27.97 -13.51
C LEU A 294 8.94 -28.91 -13.79
N GLU A 295 9.16 -30.23 -13.84
CA GLU A 295 8.08 -31.19 -14.02
C GLU A 295 7.13 -31.25 -12.81
N HIS A 296 7.64 -31.06 -11.59
CA HIS A 296 6.78 -30.91 -10.40
C HIS A 296 5.87 -29.68 -10.51
N LEU A 297 6.41 -28.54 -10.95
CA LEU A 297 5.61 -27.33 -11.17
C LEU A 297 4.56 -27.50 -12.28
N ARG A 298 4.93 -28.17 -13.38
CA ARG A 298 3.99 -28.50 -14.47
C ARG A 298 2.87 -29.41 -14.00
N ALA A 299 3.18 -30.42 -13.19
CA ALA A 299 2.19 -31.32 -12.63
C ALA A 299 1.19 -30.58 -11.72
N ALA A 300 1.68 -29.63 -10.92
CA ALA A 300 0.84 -28.77 -10.08
C ALA A 300 -0.07 -27.85 -10.91
N LEU A 301 0.45 -27.27 -12.00
CA LEU A 301 -0.35 -26.46 -12.94
C LEU A 301 -1.50 -27.29 -13.56
N GLU A 302 -1.21 -28.50 -14.02
CA GLU A 302 -2.23 -29.39 -14.59
C GLU A 302 -3.21 -29.93 -13.53
N ALA A 303 -2.81 -30.01 -12.26
CA ALA A 303 -3.74 -30.28 -11.16
C ALA A 303 -4.69 -29.10 -10.93
N ALA A 304 -4.15 -27.88 -10.86
CA ALA A 304 -4.93 -26.66 -10.69
C ALA A 304 -5.93 -26.45 -11.83
N ARG A 305 -5.53 -26.68 -13.09
CA ARG A 305 -6.45 -26.62 -14.25
C ARG A 305 -7.60 -27.62 -14.17
N ARG A 306 -7.41 -28.75 -13.47
CA ARG A 306 -8.46 -29.76 -13.21
C ARG A 306 -9.29 -29.44 -11.95
N GLY A 307 -9.14 -28.24 -11.38
CA GLY A 307 -9.86 -27.78 -10.19
C GLY A 307 -9.26 -28.24 -8.86
N ARG A 308 -8.04 -28.82 -8.87
CA ARG A 308 -7.31 -29.20 -7.66
C ARG A 308 -6.16 -28.22 -7.44
N GLY A 309 -6.43 -27.13 -6.73
CA GLY A 309 -5.42 -26.12 -6.47
C GLY A 309 -4.29 -26.67 -5.59
N GLU A 310 -3.07 -26.17 -5.84
CA GLU A 310 -1.87 -26.52 -5.10
C GLU A 310 -1.07 -25.27 -4.73
N VAL A 311 -0.32 -25.36 -3.63
CA VAL A 311 0.65 -24.35 -3.20
C VAL A 311 2.04 -24.92 -3.41
N MET A 312 2.81 -24.30 -4.29
CA MET A 312 4.16 -24.71 -4.65
C MET A 312 5.16 -23.67 -4.14
N ALA A 313 5.93 -24.04 -3.12
CA ALA A 313 6.97 -23.21 -2.53
C ALA A 313 8.36 -23.58 -3.07
N VAL A 314 9.09 -22.59 -3.59
CA VAL A 314 10.47 -22.76 -4.04
C VAL A 314 11.43 -22.09 -3.05
N VAL A 315 12.34 -22.87 -2.48
CA VAL A 315 13.25 -22.43 -1.40
C VAL A 315 14.69 -22.63 -1.82
N GLY A 316 15.53 -21.61 -1.63
CA GLY A 316 16.95 -21.71 -1.94
C GLY A 316 17.69 -20.39 -1.77
N GLU A 317 19.01 -20.45 -1.87
CA GLU A 317 19.89 -19.29 -1.70
C GLU A 317 19.70 -18.22 -2.80
N PRO A 318 20.16 -16.98 -2.60
CA PRO A 318 20.19 -15.97 -3.67
C PRO A 318 20.99 -16.45 -4.90
N GLY A 319 20.45 -16.22 -6.10
CA GLY A 319 21.14 -16.53 -7.36
C GLY A 319 21.00 -17.98 -7.88
N VAL A 320 20.37 -18.89 -7.13
CA VAL A 320 20.22 -20.32 -7.53
C VAL A 320 19.21 -20.57 -8.66
N GLY A 321 18.43 -19.56 -9.05
CA GLY A 321 17.47 -19.66 -10.18
C GLY A 321 15.99 -19.81 -9.80
N LYS A 322 15.57 -19.40 -8.59
CA LYS A 322 14.15 -19.47 -8.16
C LYS A 322 13.18 -18.76 -9.11
N SER A 323 13.41 -17.48 -9.39
CA SER A 323 12.60 -16.70 -10.33
C SER A 323 12.67 -17.23 -11.76
N ARG A 324 13.84 -17.78 -12.15
CA ARG A 324 14.01 -18.42 -13.46
C ARG A 324 13.08 -19.61 -13.61
N LEU A 325 13.00 -20.46 -12.59
CA LEU A 325 12.16 -21.64 -12.61
C LEU A 325 10.67 -21.28 -12.78
N PHE A 326 10.19 -20.24 -12.07
CA PHE A 326 8.83 -19.74 -12.25
C PHE A 326 8.59 -19.17 -13.65
N HIS A 327 9.54 -18.42 -14.20
CA HIS A 327 9.42 -17.90 -15.56
C HIS A 327 9.32 -19.02 -16.61
N GLU A 328 10.13 -20.08 -16.51
CA GLU A 328 10.06 -21.24 -17.42
C GLU A 328 8.69 -21.93 -17.40
N LEU A 329 7.99 -21.89 -16.26
CA LEU A 329 6.62 -22.40 -16.18
C LEU A 329 5.63 -21.41 -16.79
N THR A 330 5.63 -20.15 -16.34
CA THR A 330 4.61 -19.15 -16.70
C THR A 330 4.67 -18.70 -18.15
N HIS A 331 5.83 -18.79 -18.79
CA HIS A 331 6.01 -18.44 -20.21
C HIS A 331 6.02 -19.68 -21.13
N SER A 332 5.70 -20.86 -20.58
CA SER A 332 5.51 -22.06 -21.39
C SER A 332 4.13 -22.10 -22.05
N HIS A 333 4.02 -22.79 -23.18
CA HIS A 333 2.72 -23.06 -23.84
C HIS A 333 1.70 -23.74 -22.92
N ARG A 334 2.15 -24.36 -21.82
CA ARG A 334 1.26 -25.02 -20.84
C ARG A 334 0.51 -24.02 -19.96
N ALA A 335 1.03 -22.82 -19.77
CA ALA A 335 0.35 -21.74 -19.07
C ALA A 335 -0.67 -21.01 -19.96
N ALA A 336 -0.75 -21.34 -21.25
CA ALA A 336 -1.73 -20.74 -22.16
C ALA A 336 -3.16 -21.06 -21.70
N GLY A 337 -3.99 -20.02 -21.59
CA GLY A 337 -5.36 -20.10 -21.09
C GLY A 337 -5.48 -20.04 -19.56
N CYS A 338 -4.38 -19.76 -18.84
CA CYS A 338 -4.42 -19.38 -17.44
C CYS A 338 -4.23 -17.85 -17.31
N LEU A 339 -4.90 -17.25 -16.34
CA LEU A 339 -4.57 -15.89 -15.91
C LEU A 339 -3.35 -15.97 -14.99
N VAL A 340 -2.25 -15.30 -15.35
CA VAL A 340 -1.03 -15.25 -14.54
C VAL A 340 -0.90 -13.86 -13.93
N LEU A 341 -0.94 -13.77 -12.60
CA LEU A 341 -0.69 -12.54 -11.87
C LEU A 341 0.58 -12.72 -11.04
N GLN A 342 1.51 -11.77 -11.13
CA GLN A 342 2.79 -11.82 -10.45
C GLN A 342 3.07 -10.54 -9.67
N ALA A 343 3.55 -10.70 -8.44
CA ALA A 343 4.13 -9.63 -7.64
C ALA A 343 5.35 -10.14 -6.87
N SER A 344 6.19 -9.22 -6.42
CA SER A 344 7.39 -9.53 -5.64
C SER A 344 7.40 -8.67 -4.38
N ALA A 345 7.73 -9.26 -3.24
CA ALA A 345 8.06 -8.48 -2.07
C ALA A 345 9.42 -7.79 -2.28
N VAL A 346 9.60 -6.62 -1.68
CA VAL A 346 10.85 -5.85 -1.73
C VAL A 346 11.36 -5.62 -0.32
N SER A 347 12.68 -5.57 -0.14
CA SER A 347 13.33 -5.48 1.18
C SER A 347 12.88 -4.28 2.02
N TYR A 348 12.45 -3.20 1.38
CA TYR A 348 11.90 -1.99 2.00
C TYR A 348 10.36 -1.97 2.05
N GLY A 349 9.69 -2.99 1.52
CA GLY A 349 8.23 -3.10 1.42
C GLY A 349 7.54 -3.51 2.73
N ARG A 350 8.29 -3.99 3.74
CA ARG A 350 7.73 -4.36 5.05
C ARG A 350 6.99 -3.22 5.76
N ALA A 351 7.32 -1.97 5.43
CA ALA A 351 6.67 -0.78 5.97
C ALA A 351 5.38 -0.40 5.21
N ALA A 352 5.19 -0.91 3.99
CA ALA A 352 4.04 -0.65 3.14
C ALA A 352 3.07 -1.84 3.20
N SER A 353 2.02 -1.71 4.01
CA SER A 353 1.01 -2.75 4.18
C SER A 353 0.34 -3.13 2.86
N TYR A 354 0.22 -4.44 2.61
CA TYR A 354 -0.41 -5.01 1.41
C TYR A 354 0.29 -4.71 0.09
N LEU A 355 1.54 -4.22 0.06
CA LEU A 355 2.17 -3.77 -1.19
C LEU A 355 2.14 -4.82 -2.32
N PRO A 356 2.55 -6.10 -2.12
CA PRO A 356 2.45 -7.11 -3.18
C PRO A 356 1.02 -7.37 -3.64
N VAL A 357 0.05 -7.20 -2.75
CA VAL A 357 -1.37 -7.39 -3.04
C VAL A 357 -1.90 -6.23 -3.87
N VAL A 358 -1.55 -5.00 -3.51
CA VAL A 358 -1.87 -3.79 -4.27
C VAL A 358 -1.29 -3.90 -5.68
N ASP A 359 -0.07 -4.40 -5.84
CA ASP A 359 0.55 -4.63 -7.15
C ASP A 359 -0.21 -5.68 -7.97
N LEU A 360 -0.63 -6.79 -7.34
CA LEU A 360 -1.48 -7.79 -7.99
C LEU A 360 -2.83 -7.19 -8.42
N LEU A 361 -3.48 -6.39 -7.56
CA LEU A 361 -4.77 -5.75 -7.85
C LEU A 361 -4.63 -4.70 -8.96
N LYS A 362 -3.57 -3.88 -8.93
CA LYS A 362 -3.28 -2.91 -10.00
C LYS A 362 -3.09 -3.62 -11.34
N SER A 363 -2.32 -4.71 -11.35
CA SER A 363 -2.14 -5.55 -12.55
C SER A 363 -3.46 -6.16 -13.03
N TYR A 364 -4.24 -6.74 -12.11
CA TYR A 364 -5.53 -7.37 -12.41
C TYR A 364 -6.58 -6.37 -12.96
N PHE A 365 -6.70 -5.19 -12.35
CA PHE A 365 -7.62 -4.14 -12.78
C PHE A 365 -7.10 -3.26 -13.90
N ARG A 366 -5.88 -3.51 -14.40
CA ARG A 366 -5.23 -2.70 -15.44
C ARG A 366 -5.08 -1.23 -15.03
N ILE A 367 -4.70 -0.99 -13.78
CA ILE A 367 -4.47 0.35 -13.22
C ILE A 367 -3.04 0.78 -13.51
N ASP A 368 -2.90 1.98 -14.08
CA ASP A 368 -1.64 2.62 -14.38
C ASP A 368 -1.29 3.67 -13.31
N GLU A 369 0.00 3.99 -13.14
CA GLU A 369 0.47 4.97 -12.14
C GLU A 369 -0.07 6.39 -12.34
N ARG A 370 -0.57 6.70 -13.54
CA ARG A 370 -1.15 8.01 -13.87
C ARG A 370 -2.67 8.04 -13.75
N ASP A 371 -3.30 6.92 -13.41
CA ASP A 371 -4.75 6.90 -13.22
C ASP A 371 -5.12 7.77 -12.01
N ASP A 372 -6.06 8.68 -12.22
CA ASP A 372 -6.67 9.41 -11.11
C ASP A 372 -7.62 8.50 -10.31
N VAL A 373 -8.00 8.95 -9.11
CA VAL A 373 -8.92 8.21 -8.23
C VAL A 373 -10.23 7.83 -8.93
N ARG A 374 -10.70 8.66 -9.88
CA ARG A 374 -11.93 8.38 -10.63
C ARG A 374 -11.74 7.24 -11.64
N SER A 375 -10.62 7.23 -12.36
CA SER A 375 -10.25 6.16 -13.30
C SER A 375 -10.08 4.84 -12.58
N ILE A 376 -9.36 4.84 -11.44
CA ILE A 376 -9.20 3.65 -10.58
C ILE A 376 -10.57 3.08 -10.17
N ARG A 377 -11.47 3.95 -9.68
CA ARG A 377 -12.85 3.53 -9.32
C ARG A 377 -13.58 2.91 -10.50
N ALA A 378 -13.52 3.55 -11.66
CA ALA A 378 -14.24 3.08 -12.84
C ALA A 378 -13.70 1.72 -13.34
N LYS A 379 -12.37 1.56 -13.40
CA LYS A 379 -11.70 0.31 -13.81
C LYS A 379 -12.02 -0.83 -12.85
N ALA A 380 -11.82 -0.62 -11.54
CA ALA A 380 -12.13 -1.64 -10.53
C ALA A 380 -13.62 -2.02 -10.54
N THR A 381 -14.51 -1.04 -10.59
CA THR A 381 -15.97 -1.27 -10.64
C THR A 381 -16.39 -2.02 -11.88
N GLY A 382 -15.94 -1.57 -13.06
CA GLY A 382 -16.30 -2.17 -14.33
C GLY A 382 -15.83 -3.62 -14.42
N HIS A 383 -14.58 -3.88 -14.05
CA HIS A 383 -14.00 -5.23 -14.15
C HIS A 383 -14.69 -6.20 -13.18
N LEU A 384 -14.88 -5.78 -11.93
CA LEU A 384 -15.42 -6.63 -10.89
C LEU A 384 -16.90 -6.97 -11.12
N LEU A 385 -17.71 -6.01 -11.56
CA LEU A 385 -19.12 -6.28 -11.89
C LEU A 385 -19.29 -7.05 -13.21
N THR A 386 -18.31 -6.99 -14.11
CA THR A 386 -18.28 -7.83 -15.32
C THR A 386 -17.95 -9.28 -14.98
N LEU A 387 -17.08 -9.48 -13.97
CA LEU A 387 -16.77 -10.82 -13.48
C LEU A 387 -18.00 -11.49 -12.85
N ASP A 388 -18.64 -10.80 -11.91
CA ASP A 388 -19.86 -11.25 -11.26
C ASP A 388 -20.55 -10.09 -10.51
N GLU A 389 -21.83 -9.84 -10.81
CA GLU A 389 -22.62 -8.78 -10.17
C GLU A 389 -22.76 -8.98 -8.65
N GLY A 390 -22.71 -10.23 -8.18
CA GLY A 390 -22.76 -10.60 -6.77
C GLY A 390 -21.52 -10.22 -5.97
N LEU A 391 -20.46 -9.70 -6.62
CA LEU A 391 -19.26 -9.21 -5.94
C LEU A 391 -19.33 -7.72 -5.59
N ARG A 392 -20.45 -7.04 -5.85
CA ARG A 392 -20.60 -5.59 -5.58
C ARG A 392 -20.17 -5.20 -4.15
N ASP A 393 -20.38 -6.08 -3.17
CA ASP A 393 -19.99 -5.90 -1.77
C ASP A 393 -18.46 -5.87 -1.54
N LEU A 394 -17.67 -6.34 -2.51
CA LEU A 394 -16.20 -6.32 -2.48
C LEU A 394 -15.61 -4.99 -2.96
N LEU A 395 -16.40 -4.11 -3.58
CA LEU A 395 -15.90 -2.85 -4.13
C LEU A 395 -15.31 -1.94 -3.05
N PRO A 396 -15.98 -1.67 -1.90
CA PRO A 396 -15.42 -0.77 -0.90
C PRO A 396 -14.06 -1.27 -0.38
N PRO A 397 -13.88 -2.53 0.07
CA PRO A 397 -12.56 -2.99 0.54
C PRO A 397 -11.46 -2.98 -0.52
N ILE A 398 -11.79 -3.25 -1.79
CA ILE A 398 -10.82 -3.22 -2.90
C ILE A 398 -10.42 -1.77 -3.23
N LEU A 399 -11.38 -0.86 -3.37
CA LEU A 399 -11.11 0.55 -3.61
C LEU A 399 -10.34 1.17 -2.45
N TRP A 400 -10.57 0.67 -1.24
CA TRP A 400 -9.85 1.09 -0.06
C TRP A 400 -8.38 0.68 -0.08
N LEU A 401 -8.03 -0.54 -0.53
CA LEU A 401 -6.63 -0.94 -0.77
C LEU A 401 -5.94 -0.14 -1.88
N LEU A 402 -6.72 0.31 -2.87
CA LEU A 402 -6.23 1.07 -4.02
C LEU A 402 -6.22 2.59 -3.78
N ASP A 403 -6.42 3.04 -2.54
CA ASP A 403 -6.52 4.45 -2.14
C ASP A 403 -7.56 5.25 -2.96
N ALA A 404 -8.63 4.57 -3.37
CA ALA A 404 -9.66 5.11 -4.23
C ALA A 404 -11.07 5.00 -3.60
N LEU A 405 -11.19 4.78 -2.29
CA LEU A 405 -12.49 4.75 -1.61
C LEU A 405 -13.12 6.15 -1.50
N PRO A 406 -14.40 6.35 -1.85
CA PRO A 406 -15.11 7.63 -1.64
C PRO A 406 -15.05 8.16 -0.20
N GLU A 407 -15.14 9.48 -0.05
CA GLU A 407 -15.37 10.10 1.26
C GLU A 407 -16.82 9.83 1.70
N GLY A 408 -17.01 9.43 2.97
CA GLY A 408 -18.32 9.06 3.52
C GLY A 408 -18.77 7.62 3.29
N ASP A 409 -17.91 6.75 2.75
CA ASP A 409 -18.19 5.31 2.68
C ASP A 409 -18.08 4.66 4.07
N GLY A 410 -19.11 3.89 4.46
CA GLY A 410 -19.23 3.28 5.79
C GLY A 410 -18.08 2.32 6.15
N LEU A 411 -17.30 1.82 5.18
CA LEU A 411 -16.09 1.06 5.46
C LEU A 411 -15.07 1.88 6.28
N ARG A 412 -15.04 3.22 6.11
CA ARG A 412 -14.17 4.14 6.87
C ARG A 412 -14.58 4.29 8.33
N ASP A 413 -15.83 3.96 8.65
CA ASP A 413 -16.39 4.06 9.99
C ASP A 413 -16.32 2.73 10.75
N LEU A 414 -16.00 1.63 10.07
CA LEU A 414 -15.82 0.32 10.71
C LEU A 414 -14.63 0.28 11.66
N GLU A 415 -14.79 -0.44 12.77
CA GLU A 415 -13.69 -0.78 13.65
C GLU A 415 -12.56 -1.45 12.85
N PRO A 416 -11.30 -1.11 13.11
CA PRO A 416 -10.24 -1.54 12.21
C PRO A 416 -10.08 -3.07 12.07
N PRO A 417 -10.27 -3.93 13.09
CA PRO A 417 -10.25 -5.38 12.87
C PRO A 417 -11.32 -5.87 11.88
N GLN A 418 -12.49 -5.22 11.86
CA GLN A 418 -13.58 -5.54 10.92
C GLN A 418 -13.20 -5.15 9.49
N ARG A 419 -12.70 -3.93 9.32
CA ARG A 419 -12.20 -3.42 8.03
C ARG A 419 -11.10 -4.32 7.46
N ARG A 420 -10.18 -4.74 8.33
CA ARG A 420 -9.11 -5.68 8.00
C ARG A 420 -9.68 -6.99 7.49
N GLN A 421 -10.60 -7.61 8.25
CA GLN A 421 -11.20 -8.88 7.88
C GLN A 421 -11.96 -8.80 6.54
N LEU A 422 -12.78 -7.76 6.33
CA LEU A 422 -13.46 -7.54 5.05
C LEU A 422 -12.49 -7.38 3.88
N THR A 423 -11.38 -6.69 4.10
CA THR A 423 -10.37 -6.50 3.07
C THR A 423 -9.71 -7.82 2.69
N LEU A 424 -9.31 -8.62 3.68
CA LEU A 424 -8.74 -9.94 3.45
C LEU A 424 -9.73 -10.84 2.70
N ASP A 425 -10.99 -10.86 3.15
CA ASP A 425 -12.05 -11.67 2.55
C ASP A 425 -12.40 -11.19 1.14
N ALA A 426 -12.38 -9.88 0.87
CA ALA A 426 -12.66 -9.33 -0.45
C ALA A 426 -11.61 -9.74 -1.47
N VAL A 427 -10.32 -9.59 -1.14
CA VAL A 427 -9.23 -9.99 -2.05
C VAL A 427 -9.25 -11.51 -2.27
N LYS A 428 -9.45 -12.29 -1.21
CA LYS A 428 -9.60 -13.74 -1.31
C LYS A 428 -10.78 -14.14 -2.20
N ARG A 429 -11.97 -13.59 -1.97
CA ARG A 429 -13.18 -13.88 -2.76
C ARG A 429 -13.01 -13.49 -4.23
N LEU A 430 -12.34 -12.36 -4.50
CA LEU A 430 -12.02 -11.94 -5.86
C LEU A 430 -11.19 -13.01 -6.59
N PHE A 431 -10.05 -13.41 -6.04
CA PHE A 431 -9.19 -14.41 -6.68
C PHE A 431 -9.83 -15.78 -6.80
N LEU A 432 -10.59 -16.21 -5.79
CA LEU A 432 -11.34 -17.46 -5.86
C LEU A 432 -12.42 -17.41 -6.94
N ARG A 433 -13.14 -16.28 -7.08
CA ARG A 433 -14.16 -16.13 -8.12
C ARG A 433 -13.54 -16.07 -9.51
N GLU A 434 -12.45 -15.33 -9.69
CA GLU A 434 -11.69 -15.31 -10.93
C GLU A 434 -11.20 -16.70 -11.33
N SER A 435 -10.70 -17.48 -10.37
CA SER A 435 -10.23 -18.86 -10.62
C SER A 435 -11.33 -19.80 -11.13
N GLN A 436 -12.60 -19.49 -10.88
CA GLN A 436 -13.74 -20.26 -11.40
C GLN A 436 -14.09 -19.89 -12.85
N VAL A 437 -13.73 -18.70 -13.30
CA VAL A 437 -13.91 -18.25 -14.69
C VAL A 437 -12.79 -18.78 -15.57
N GLN A 438 -11.55 -18.70 -15.08
CA GLN A 438 -10.37 -19.24 -15.75
C GLN A 438 -9.33 -19.68 -14.72
N PRO A 439 -8.52 -20.74 -14.99
CA PRO A 439 -7.48 -21.17 -14.05
C PRO A 439 -6.51 -20.03 -13.73
N LEU A 440 -6.25 -19.82 -12.44
CA LEU A 440 -5.46 -18.70 -11.94
C LEU A 440 -4.09 -19.18 -11.44
N VAL A 441 -3.01 -18.53 -11.89
CA VAL A 441 -1.65 -18.73 -11.38
C VAL A 441 -1.22 -17.45 -10.67
N LEU A 442 -1.12 -17.52 -9.34
CA LEU A 442 -0.64 -16.40 -8.52
C LEU A 442 0.83 -16.63 -8.18
N VAL A 443 1.71 -15.71 -8.57
CA VAL A 443 3.14 -15.74 -8.28
C VAL A 443 3.48 -14.65 -7.28
N LEU A 444 3.94 -15.04 -6.09
CA LEU A 444 4.45 -14.12 -5.06
C LEU A 444 5.90 -14.45 -4.74
N GLU A 445 6.80 -13.57 -5.15
CA GLU A 445 8.24 -13.75 -4.95
C GLU A 445 8.75 -13.07 -3.68
N ASP A 446 9.84 -13.61 -3.14
CA ASP A 446 10.61 -13.09 -2.03
C ASP A 446 9.83 -12.94 -0.71
N LEU A 447 9.03 -13.95 -0.32
CA LEU A 447 8.13 -13.84 0.85
C LEU A 447 8.80 -13.48 2.18
N HIS A 448 10.11 -13.75 2.32
CA HIS A 448 10.90 -13.28 3.46
C HIS A 448 10.85 -11.76 3.70
N TRP A 449 10.35 -10.96 2.75
CA TRP A 449 10.16 -9.52 2.88
C TRP A 449 8.70 -9.05 3.00
N ILE A 450 7.70 -9.93 3.02
CA ILE A 450 6.30 -9.48 3.16
C ILE A 450 6.02 -8.94 4.56
N ASP A 451 5.04 -8.05 4.64
CA ASP A 451 4.47 -7.56 5.89
C ASP A 451 3.48 -8.56 6.50
N ALA A 452 3.14 -8.36 7.77
CA ALA A 452 2.25 -9.25 8.52
C ALA A 452 0.82 -9.31 7.94
N GLU A 453 0.37 -8.26 7.23
CA GLU A 453 -0.97 -8.22 6.67
C GLU A 453 -1.05 -8.99 5.35
N THR A 454 -0.04 -8.85 4.50
CA THR A 454 0.13 -9.71 3.32
C THR A 454 0.28 -11.18 3.74
N GLN A 455 1.01 -11.47 4.83
CA GLN A 455 1.08 -12.82 5.40
C GLN A 455 -0.30 -13.35 5.78
N ALA A 456 -1.09 -12.58 6.53
CA ALA A 456 -2.43 -13.01 6.97
C ALA A 456 -3.39 -13.25 5.79
N LEU A 457 -3.31 -12.43 4.72
CA LEU A 457 -4.04 -12.69 3.49
C LEU A 457 -3.63 -14.02 2.87
N LEU A 458 -2.32 -14.26 2.78
CA LEU A 458 -1.78 -15.47 2.17
C LEU A 458 -2.16 -16.72 2.96
N ASP A 459 -2.09 -16.67 4.28
CA ASP A 459 -2.55 -17.73 5.17
C ASP A 459 -4.03 -18.06 4.93
N SER A 460 -4.88 -17.02 4.87
CA SER A 460 -6.32 -17.18 4.59
C SER A 460 -6.59 -17.73 3.19
N LEU A 461 -5.84 -17.29 2.17
CA LEU A 461 -5.98 -17.77 0.80
C LEU A 461 -5.58 -19.24 0.69
N VAL A 462 -4.45 -19.64 1.31
CA VAL A 462 -3.92 -21.01 1.33
C VAL A 462 -4.96 -22.02 1.83
N GLU A 463 -5.79 -21.66 2.82
CA GLU A 463 -6.87 -22.53 3.29
C GLU A 463 -7.93 -22.88 2.23
N SER A 464 -8.09 -22.04 1.20
CA SER A 464 -9.13 -22.20 0.17
C SER A 464 -8.59 -22.67 -1.17
N VAL A 465 -7.27 -22.72 -1.36
CA VAL A 465 -6.60 -23.23 -2.57
C VAL A 465 -7.08 -24.62 -3.01
N PRO A 466 -7.26 -25.63 -2.13
CA PRO A 466 -7.54 -27.01 -2.56
C PRO A 466 -8.83 -27.18 -3.35
N ALA A 467 -9.80 -26.28 -3.12
CA ALA A 467 -11.12 -26.31 -3.72
C ALA A 467 -11.27 -25.35 -4.92
N ALA A 468 -10.17 -24.72 -5.36
CA ALA A 468 -10.17 -23.72 -6.42
C ALA A 468 -9.25 -24.13 -7.58
N PRO A 469 -9.54 -23.71 -8.83
CA PRO A 469 -8.63 -23.87 -9.98
C PRO A 469 -7.45 -22.89 -9.90
N LEU A 470 -6.70 -22.92 -8.80
CA LEU A 470 -5.69 -21.93 -8.44
C LEU A 470 -4.36 -22.61 -8.12
N LEU A 471 -3.29 -22.18 -8.80
CA LEU A 471 -1.91 -22.52 -8.46
C LEU A 471 -1.24 -21.32 -7.79
N LEU A 472 -0.86 -21.49 -6.52
CA LEU A 472 -0.13 -20.47 -5.77
C LEU A 472 1.36 -20.80 -5.77
N LEU A 473 2.15 -20.00 -6.49
CA LEU A 473 3.60 -20.11 -6.58
C LEU A 473 4.26 -19.09 -5.67
N VAL A 474 5.00 -19.58 -4.69
CA VAL A 474 5.70 -18.73 -3.72
C VAL A 474 7.17 -19.06 -3.66
N ASN A 475 8.04 -18.06 -3.50
CA ASN A 475 9.45 -18.32 -3.25
C ASN A 475 9.99 -17.49 -2.08
N TYR A 476 10.93 -18.07 -1.33
CA TYR A 476 11.50 -17.44 -0.14
C TYR A 476 12.85 -18.04 0.25
N ARG A 477 13.50 -17.40 1.22
CA ARG A 477 14.76 -17.88 1.82
C ARG A 477 14.48 -18.77 3.04
N PRO A 478 15.37 -19.72 3.38
CA PRO A 478 15.13 -20.68 4.46
C PRO A 478 14.75 -20.09 5.83
N GLU A 479 15.12 -18.83 6.12
CA GLU A 479 14.78 -18.12 7.36
C GLU A 479 13.30 -17.69 7.47
N TYR A 480 12.54 -17.71 6.38
CA TYR A 480 11.12 -17.35 6.38
C TYR A 480 10.29 -18.44 7.07
N ARG A 481 9.35 -18.01 7.92
CA ARG A 481 8.49 -18.90 8.71
C ARG A 481 7.03 -18.74 8.28
N HIS A 482 6.33 -19.85 8.16
CA HIS A 482 4.90 -19.93 7.85
C HIS A 482 4.30 -21.20 8.46
N ASP A 483 2.97 -21.25 8.56
CA ASP A 483 2.26 -22.35 9.21
C ASP A 483 1.67 -23.39 8.23
N TRP A 484 1.96 -23.28 6.92
CA TRP A 484 1.44 -24.20 5.90
C TRP A 484 2.11 -25.59 5.89
N THR A 485 3.18 -25.76 6.67
CA THR A 485 3.96 -26.99 6.74
C THR A 485 3.11 -28.13 7.30
N GLY A 486 2.76 -29.11 6.46
CA GLY A 486 1.91 -30.26 6.82
C GLY A 486 0.58 -30.35 6.05
N LYS A 487 0.23 -29.33 5.26
CA LYS A 487 -0.94 -29.39 4.37
C LYS A 487 -0.68 -30.31 3.18
N THR A 488 -1.65 -31.16 2.82
CA THR A 488 -1.50 -32.17 1.74
C THR A 488 -1.34 -31.58 0.34
N TYR A 489 -1.76 -30.34 0.16
CA TYR A 489 -1.72 -29.56 -1.08
C TYR A 489 -0.61 -28.50 -1.08
N TYR A 490 0.23 -28.47 -0.04
CA TYR A 490 1.45 -27.67 0.03
C TYR A 490 2.65 -28.56 -0.29
N ARG A 491 3.48 -28.13 -1.25
CA ARG A 491 4.74 -28.81 -1.58
C ARG A 491 5.88 -27.82 -1.61
N GLN A 492 6.98 -28.22 -0.98
CA GLN A 492 8.20 -27.43 -0.92
C GLN A 492 9.26 -28.07 -1.83
N LEU A 493 9.75 -27.29 -2.79
CA LEU A 493 10.87 -27.62 -3.66
C LEU A 493 12.11 -26.85 -3.19
N ARG A 494 13.04 -27.57 -2.58
CA ARG A 494 14.35 -27.02 -2.25
C ARG A 494 15.25 -27.06 -3.50
N ILE A 495 15.84 -25.92 -3.83
CA ILE A 495 16.70 -25.73 -4.99
C ILE A 495 18.10 -25.41 -4.49
N ASP A 496 18.98 -26.40 -4.58
CA ASP A 496 20.41 -26.27 -4.27
C ASP A 496 21.20 -25.80 -5.50
N PRO A 497 22.45 -25.31 -5.39
CA PRO A 497 23.28 -24.96 -6.56
C PRO A 497 23.38 -26.07 -7.62
N LEU A 498 23.73 -25.72 -8.86
CA LEU A 498 23.78 -26.71 -9.95
C LEU A 498 24.83 -27.79 -9.66
N PRO A 499 24.49 -29.08 -9.86
CA PRO A 499 25.47 -30.15 -9.83
C PRO A 499 26.61 -29.88 -10.83
N PRO A 500 27.84 -30.35 -10.58
CA PRO A 500 28.99 -30.07 -11.44
C PRO A 500 28.75 -30.31 -12.93
N ALA A 501 28.08 -31.41 -13.31
CA ALA A 501 27.76 -31.70 -14.71
C ALA A 501 26.79 -30.69 -15.35
N SER A 502 25.80 -30.21 -14.59
CA SER A 502 24.86 -29.18 -15.07
C SER A 502 25.50 -27.80 -15.11
N ALA A 503 26.36 -27.49 -14.13
CA ALA A 503 27.17 -26.27 -14.13
C ALA A 503 28.14 -26.25 -15.33
N GLU A 504 28.74 -27.38 -15.68
CA GLU A 504 29.56 -27.53 -16.87
C GLU A 504 28.74 -27.31 -18.15
N THR A 505 27.54 -27.90 -18.25
CA THR A 505 26.62 -27.65 -19.38
C THR A 505 26.23 -26.18 -19.53
N LEU A 506 26.03 -25.47 -18.40
CA LEU A 506 25.81 -24.02 -18.41
C LEU A 506 27.05 -23.30 -18.94
N LEU A 507 28.25 -23.67 -18.47
CA LEU A 507 29.51 -23.09 -18.91
C LEU A 507 29.83 -23.42 -20.38
N ASP A 508 29.42 -24.56 -20.91
CA ASP A 508 29.55 -24.88 -22.33
C ASP A 508 28.76 -23.87 -23.17
N ALA A 509 27.54 -23.54 -22.76
CA ALA A 509 26.72 -22.54 -23.44
C ALA A 509 27.25 -21.10 -23.25
N LEU A 510 27.90 -20.80 -22.12
CA LEU A 510 28.41 -19.46 -21.83
C LEU A 510 29.80 -19.20 -22.44
N VAL A 511 30.68 -20.22 -22.42
CA VAL A 511 32.10 -20.10 -22.74
C VAL A 511 32.47 -20.84 -24.03
N GLY A 512 31.86 -21.99 -24.31
CA GLY A 512 32.19 -22.87 -25.43
C GLY A 512 32.68 -24.24 -24.95
N ASP A 513 32.67 -25.23 -25.85
CA ASP A 513 32.93 -26.65 -25.57
C ASP A 513 34.38 -27.10 -25.82
N GLY A 514 35.28 -26.17 -26.15
CA GLY A 514 36.71 -26.45 -26.38
C GLY A 514 37.42 -27.14 -25.21
N ALA A 515 38.26 -28.13 -25.51
CA ALA A 515 38.96 -28.95 -24.50
C ALA A 515 39.97 -28.13 -23.66
N GLU A 516 40.52 -27.07 -24.24
CA GLU A 516 41.43 -26.12 -23.60
C GLU A 516 40.78 -25.29 -22.48
N LEU A 517 39.44 -25.20 -22.47
CA LEU A 517 38.67 -24.47 -21.46
C LEU A 517 38.34 -25.32 -20.24
N ALA A 518 38.53 -26.64 -20.29
CA ALA A 518 38.17 -27.57 -19.21
C ALA A 518 38.82 -27.22 -17.84
N PRO A 519 40.11 -26.81 -17.76
CA PRO A 519 40.70 -26.38 -16.48
C PRO A 519 40.03 -25.13 -15.91
N LEU A 520 39.65 -24.17 -16.77
CA LEU A 520 38.95 -22.95 -16.36
C LEU A 520 37.55 -23.27 -15.85
N LYS A 521 36.79 -24.12 -16.57
CA LYS A 521 35.45 -24.54 -16.14
C LYS A 521 35.47 -25.20 -14.77
N ARG A 522 36.46 -26.07 -14.52
CA ARG A 522 36.63 -26.73 -13.22
C ARG A 522 36.93 -25.73 -12.10
N LEU A 523 37.83 -24.76 -12.34
CA LEU A 523 38.10 -23.67 -11.40
C LEU A 523 36.84 -22.85 -11.10
N LEU A 524 36.06 -22.51 -12.13
CA LEU A 524 34.81 -21.76 -11.97
C LEU A 524 33.79 -22.56 -11.15
N ILE A 525 33.59 -23.84 -11.42
CA ILE A 525 32.67 -24.70 -10.66
C ILE A 525 33.11 -24.81 -9.19
N GLU A 526 34.40 -25.05 -8.93
CA GLU A 526 34.94 -25.17 -7.57
C GLU A 526 34.78 -23.86 -6.77
N ARG A 527 34.99 -22.70 -7.40
CA ARG A 527 34.92 -21.39 -6.71
C ARG A 527 33.51 -20.87 -6.53
N THR A 528 32.62 -21.22 -7.44
CA THR A 528 31.22 -20.76 -7.41
C THR A 528 30.28 -21.73 -6.72
N GLU A 529 30.78 -22.93 -6.40
CA GLU A 529 30.01 -24.04 -5.85
C GLU A 529 28.76 -24.36 -6.70
N GLY A 530 28.83 -24.10 -8.02
CA GLY A 530 27.72 -24.34 -8.95
C GLY A 530 26.59 -23.30 -8.91
N ASN A 531 26.76 -22.15 -8.22
CA ASN A 531 25.74 -21.10 -8.23
C ASN A 531 25.62 -20.47 -9.65
N PRO A 532 24.47 -20.59 -10.34
CA PRO A 532 24.31 -20.12 -11.73
C PRO A 532 24.64 -18.64 -11.91
N PHE A 533 24.15 -17.80 -10.99
CA PHE A 533 24.41 -16.36 -11.05
C PHE A 533 25.90 -16.07 -10.89
N PHE A 534 26.58 -16.76 -9.95
CA PHE A 534 28.00 -16.56 -9.75
C PHE A 534 28.84 -17.06 -10.95
N LEU A 535 28.44 -18.16 -11.58
CA LEU A 535 29.08 -18.67 -12.80
C LEU A 535 28.99 -17.67 -13.94
N GLU A 536 27.79 -17.14 -14.21
CA GLU A 536 27.57 -16.13 -15.26
C GLU A 536 28.42 -14.86 -15.03
N GLU A 537 28.44 -14.37 -13.79
CA GLU A 537 29.20 -13.16 -13.43
C GLU A 537 30.72 -13.40 -13.42
N SER A 538 31.15 -14.62 -13.11
CA SER A 538 32.56 -15.02 -13.22
C SER A 538 33.02 -15.04 -14.67
N VAL A 539 32.28 -15.69 -15.57
CA VAL A 539 32.59 -15.68 -17.02
C VAL A 539 32.66 -14.24 -17.53
N ARG A 540 31.69 -13.40 -17.16
CA ARG A 540 31.67 -11.98 -17.54
C ARG A 540 32.89 -11.21 -17.07
N THR A 541 33.28 -11.40 -15.81
CA THR A 541 34.50 -10.80 -15.24
C THR A 541 35.76 -11.23 -16.00
N LEU A 542 35.82 -12.48 -16.48
CA LEU A 542 36.96 -12.97 -17.25
C LEU A 542 37.03 -12.35 -18.65
N VAL A 543 35.89 -12.10 -19.28
CA VAL A 543 35.83 -11.35 -20.54
C VAL A 543 36.26 -9.90 -20.32
N GLU A 544 35.72 -9.23 -19.29
CA GLU A 544 36.07 -7.84 -18.95
C GLU A 544 37.57 -7.65 -18.63
N THR A 545 38.20 -8.63 -17.99
CA THR A 545 39.62 -8.58 -17.62
C THR A 545 40.55 -9.07 -18.74
N GLY A 546 40.01 -9.40 -19.91
CA GLY A 546 40.73 -9.91 -21.07
C GLY A 546 41.38 -11.27 -20.84
N ALA A 547 40.86 -12.06 -19.89
CA ALA A 547 41.26 -13.45 -19.70
C ALA A 547 40.61 -14.38 -20.75
N LEU A 548 39.41 -14.00 -21.19
CA LEU A 548 38.68 -14.59 -22.32
C LEU A 548 38.49 -13.53 -23.42
N ALA A 549 38.55 -13.94 -24.67
CA ALA A 549 38.27 -13.11 -25.85
C ALA A 549 37.38 -13.88 -26.85
N ASP A 550 36.91 -13.21 -27.90
CA ASP A 550 35.96 -13.69 -28.92
C ASP A 550 34.49 -13.63 -28.48
N GLU A 551 33.61 -14.41 -29.09
CA GLU A 551 32.15 -14.33 -28.90
C GLU A 551 31.63 -15.32 -27.83
N ARG A 552 30.48 -14.98 -27.22
CA ARG A 552 29.84 -15.81 -26.19
C ARG A 552 29.53 -17.20 -26.72
N GLY A 553 29.92 -18.24 -25.98
CA GLY A 553 29.80 -19.64 -26.40
C GLY A 553 30.91 -20.13 -27.34
N ALA A 554 31.87 -19.28 -27.68
CA ALA A 554 33.06 -19.63 -28.47
C ALA A 554 34.31 -18.85 -28.00
N TYR A 555 34.42 -18.61 -26.69
CA TYR A 555 35.51 -17.81 -26.14
C TYR A 555 36.84 -18.55 -26.20
N ARG A 556 37.91 -17.81 -26.54
CA ARG A 556 39.28 -18.29 -26.46
C ARG A 556 39.95 -17.83 -25.18
N LEU A 557 40.68 -18.75 -24.55
CA LEU A 557 41.49 -18.44 -23.38
C LEU A 557 42.77 -17.67 -23.77
N ILE A 558 42.97 -16.49 -23.18
CA ILE A 558 44.12 -15.61 -23.45
C ILE A 558 45.17 -15.69 -22.34
N LYS A 559 44.75 -15.92 -21.09
CA LYS A 559 45.62 -16.00 -19.90
C LYS A 559 45.64 -17.44 -19.35
N ASP A 560 46.77 -17.84 -18.76
CA ASP A 560 46.89 -19.15 -18.12
C ASP A 560 45.81 -19.32 -17.03
N PRO A 561 45.03 -20.43 -17.00
CA PRO A 561 43.99 -20.66 -16.00
C PRO A 561 44.48 -20.54 -14.55
N ARG A 562 45.76 -20.86 -14.29
CA ARG A 562 46.36 -20.82 -12.95
C ARG A 562 46.68 -19.38 -12.48
N ALA A 563 46.82 -18.45 -13.42
CA ALA A 563 47.03 -17.04 -13.13
C ALA A 563 45.71 -16.26 -12.95
N ILE A 564 44.57 -16.89 -13.27
CA ILE A 564 43.24 -16.29 -13.14
C ILE A 564 42.81 -16.33 -11.67
N GLN A 565 42.62 -15.14 -11.08
CA GLN A 565 42.06 -15.01 -9.74
C GLN A 565 40.54 -14.83 -9.83
N VAL A 566 39.81 -15.87 -9.44
CA VAL A 566 38.35 -15.80 -9.21
C VAL A 566 38.12 -15.50 -7.72
N PRO A 567 37.49 -14.38 -7.37
CA PRO A 567 37.16 -14.05 -5.98
C PRO A 567 36.37 -15.15 -5.30
N ALA A 568 36.50 -15.27 -3.96
CA ALA A 568 35.83 -16.32 -3.19
C ALA A 568 34.32 -16.07 -2.98
N THR A 569 33.84 -14.85 -3.24
CA THR A 569 32.43 -14.48 -3.03
C THR A 569 31.89 -13.67 -4.20
N VAL A 570 30.59 -13.80 -4.46
CA VAL A 570 29.88 -13.01 -5.48
C VAL A 570 29.97 -11.52 -5.18
N GLN A 571 29.90 -11.13 -3.91
CA GLN A 571 29.97 -9.73 -3.47
C GLN A 571 31.34 -9.12 -3.84
N ALA A 572 32.44 -9.84 -3.59
CA ALA A 572 33.77 -9.37 -3.95
C ALA A 572 33.95 -9.26 -5.48
N LEU A 573 33.37 -10.20 -6.23
CA LEU A 573 33.35 -10.14 -7.69
C LEU A 573 32.59 -8.92 -8.20
N LEU A 574 31.36 -8.69 -7.72
CA LEU A 574 30.54 -7.55 -8.11
C LEU A 574 31.19 -6.21 -7.72
N ALA A 575 31.77 -6.12 -6.52
CA ALA A 575 32.51 -4.94 -6.09
C ALA A 575 33.68 -4.64 -7.03
N GLY A 576 34.47 -5.66 -7.40
CA GLY A 576 35.56 -5.51 -8.36
C GLY A 576 35.09 -5.10 -9.76
N ARG A 577 33.91 -5.55 -10.21
CA ARG A 577 33.30 -5.08 -11.48
C ARG A 577 32.92 -3.60 -11.39
N ILE A 578 32.28 -3.19 -10.29
CA ILE A 578 31.88 -1.80 -10.05
C ILE A 578 33.10 -0.88 -9.95
N ASP A 579 34.20 -1.34 -9.33
CA ASP A 579 35.43 -0.57 -9.19
C ASP A 579 36.16 -0.33 -10.51
N ARG A 580 35.91 -1.16 -11.53
CA ARG A 580 36.47 -0.97 -12.89
C ARG A 580 35.66 0.01 -13.74
N LEU A 581 34.46 0.40 -13.32
CA LEU A 581 33.68 1.38 -14.04
C LEU A 581 34.38 2.74 -14.03
N PRO A 582 34.29 3.51 -15.13
CA PRO A 582 34.67 4.92 -15.14
C PRO A 582 34.02 5.69 -13.97
N PRO A 583 34.70 6.69 -13.38
CA PRO A 583 34.20 7.38 -12.19
C PRO A 583 32.81 8.01 -12.34
N GLU A 584 32.41 8.41 -13.54
CA GLU A 584 31.08 8.96 -13.84
C GLU A 584 30.01 7.86 -13.86
N GLU A 585 30.27 6.74 -14.55
CA GLU A 585 29.36 5.58 -14.61
C GLU A 585 29.20 4.92 -13.24
N LYS A 586 30.28 4.84 -12.46
CA LYS A 586 30.24 4.35 -11.08
C LYS A 586 29.33 5.22 -10.21
N ARG A 587 29.47 6.55 -10.29
CA ARG A 587 28.62 7.51 -9.56
C ARG A 587 27.15 7.39 -9.98
N LEU A 588 26.89 7.22 -11.27
CA LEU A 588 25.55 7.03 -11.81
C LEU A 588 24.90 5.74 -11.30
N LEU A 589 25.64 4.62 -11.32
CA LEU A 589 25.17 3.33 -10.77
C LEU A 589 24.92 3.41 -9.27
N GLN A 590 25.79 4.10 -8.53
CA GLN A 590 25.61 4.34 -7.10
C GLN A 590 24.39 5.22 -6.81
N ALA A 591 24.16 6.29 -7.58
CA ALA A 591 22.96 7.13 -7.45
C ALA A 591 21.68 6.33 -7.73
N ALA A 592 21.68 5.52 -8.78
CA ALA A 592 20.59 4.59 -9.09
C ALA A 592 20.33 3.62 -7.91
N SER A 593 21.38 3.13 -7.25
CA SER A 593 21.23 2.23 -6.09
C SER A 593 20.62 2.89 -4.85
N VAL A 594 20.69 4.22 -4.74
CA VAL A 594 20.04 4.96 -3.63
C VAL A 594 18.55 5.16 -3.92
N ILE A 595 18.16 5.37 -5.17
CA ILE A 595 16.75 5.49 -5.60
C ILE A 595 16.00 4.20 -5.27
N GLY A 596 16.56 3.06 -5.67
CA GLY A 596 16.01 1.75 -5.37
C GLY A 596 16.34 0.73 -6.43
N LYS A 597 15.58 -0.37 -6.42
CA LYS A 597 15.73 -1.46 -7.39
C LYS A 597 15.28 -1.05 -8.78
N ASP A 598 14.13 -0.38 -8.85
CA ASP A 598 13.52 0.14 -10.05
C ASP A 598 13.75 1.66 -10.05
N VAL A 599 14.28 2.17 -11.16
CA VAL A 599 14.94 3.48 -11.24
C VAL A 599 14.31 4.24 -12.40
N PRO A 600 13.31 5.10 -12.13
CA PRO A 600 12.75 5.98 -13.14
C PRO A 600 13.83 6.92 -13.68
N LEU A 601 13.98 6.97 -15.01
CA LEU A 601 15.00 7.80 -15.66
C LEU A 601 14.85 9.28 -15.27
N SER A 602 13.61 9.77 -15.20
CA SER A 602 13.29 11.14 -14.82
C SER A 602 13.73 11.48 -13.40
N LEU A 603 13.62 10.53 -12.46
CA LEU A 603 14.10 10.70 -11.09
C LEU A 603 15.62 10.66 -11.04
N LEU A 604 16.26 9.71 -11.73
CA LEU A 604 17.72 9.62 -11.81
C LEU A 604 18.33 10.90 -12.39
N GLN A 605 17.80 11.40 -13.50
CA GLN A 605 18.24 12.66 -14.13
C GLN A 605 18.12 13.86 -13.18
N ALA A 606 17.09 13.90 -12.33
CA ALA A 606 16.92 14.96 -11.33
C ALA A 606 17.94 14.90 -10.18
N VAL A 607 18.63 13.75 -9.98
CA VAL A 607 19.56 13.50 -8.87
C VAL A 607 21.02 13.42 -9.35
N VAL A 608 21.31 13.47 -10.65
CA VAL A 608 22.69 13.55 -11.19
C VAL A 608 23.19 15.00 -11.12
N GLU A 609 24.48 15.26 -10.86
CA GLU A 609 25.01 16.64 -10.66
C GLU A 609 25.26 17.39 -11.98
N ASP A 610 25.08 18.72 -11.97
CA ASP A 610 25.41 19.58 -13.10
C ASP A 610 26.92 19.50 -13.42
N GLY A 611 27.27 18.94 -14.58
CA GLY A 611 28.64 18.75 -15.04
C GLY A 611 29.11 17.30 -15.12
N GLU A 612 28.31 16.33 -14.67
CA GLU A 612 28.52 14.91 -15.01
C GLU A 612 28.10 14.67 -16.48
N ALA A 613 28.80 13.77 -17.19
CA ALA A 613 28.49 13.44 -18.58
C ALA A 613 27.04 13.01 -18.76
N ASP A 614 26.53 13.16 -19.99
CA ASP A 614 25.16 12.81 -20.39
C ASP A 614 24.71 11.46 -19.76
N PRO A 615 23.73 11.47 -18.83
CA PRO A 615 23.30 10.26 -18.12
C PRO A 615 22.82 9.19 -19.09
N ASP A 616 22.33 9.56 -20.28
CA ASP A 616 21.90 8.61 -21.31
C ASP A 616 23.09 7.80 -21.86
N ARG A 617 24.29 8.40 -21.96
CA ARG A 617 25.51 7.71 -22.35
C ARG A 617 25.99 6.76 -21.26
N GLY A 618 25.98 7.22 -20.01
CA GLY A 618 26.35 6.40 -18.86
C GLY A 618 25.42 5.19 -18.69
N LEU A 619 24.10 5.39 -18.86
CA LEU A 619 23.11 4.31 -18.80
C LEU A 619 23.28 3.31 -19.95
N ALA A 620 23.59 3.77 -21.16
CA ALA A 620 23.88 2.86 -22.28
C ALA A 620 25.10 1.97 -21.98
N HIS A 621 26.16 2.53 -21.40
CA HIS A 621 27.33 1.75 -20.97
C HIS A 621 27.02 0.81 -19.80
N LEU A 622 26.29 1.26 -18.77
CA LEU A 622 25.86 0.42 -17.66
C LEU A 622 24.94 -0.72 -18.13
N ALA A 623 24.12 -0.47 -19.15
CA ALA A 623 23.28 -1.49 -19.77
C ALA A 623 24.07 -2.47 -20.64
N ALA A 624 25.08 -2.00 -21.37
CA ALA A 624 26.00 -2.85 -22.13
C ALA A 624 26.88 -3.71 -21.19
N ALA A 625 27.32 -3.13 -20.07
CA ALA A 625 28.02 -3.83 -19.00
C ALA A 625 27.07 -4.68 -18.12
N GLU A 626 25.78 -4.72 -18.43
CA GLU A 626 24.75 -5.51 -17.76
C GLU A 626 24.62 -5.27 -16.24
N PHE A 627 24.82 -4.02 -15.79
CA PHE A 627 24.48 -3.60 -14.43
C PHE A 627 22.99 -3.25 -14.30
N LEU A 628 22.50 -2.47 -15.27
CA LEU A 628 21.13 -1.98 -15.35
C LEU A 628 20.46 -2.45 -16.63
N TYR A 629 19.15 -2.68 -16.61
CA TYR A 629 18.35 -2.97 -17.79
C TYR A 629 17.18 -2.03 -17.89
N GLU A 630 16.90 -1.60 -19.12
CA GLU A 630 15.69 -0.86 -19.44
C GLU A 630 14.48 -1.81 -19.37
N THR A 631 13.67 -1.68 -18.32
CA THR A 631 12.54 -2.56 -18.02
C THR A 631 11.26 -2.06 -18.63
N ARG A 632 10.99 -0.78 -18.41
CA ARG A 632 9.74 -0.13 -18.75
C ARG A 632 10.06 1.04 -19.66
N LEU A 633 9.39 1.08 -20.80
CA LEU A 633 9.48 2.19 -21.75
C LEU A 633 8.27 3.14 -21.56
N TYR A 634 7.15 2.62 -21.04
CA TYR A 634 5.90 3.35 -20.93
C TYR A 634 5.30 3.22 -19.51
N PRO A 635 4.86 4.33 -18.87
CA PRO A 635 4.68 5.67 -19.45
C PRO A 635 5.91 6.59 -19.33
N GLU A 636 6.95 6.14 -18.61
CA GLU A 636 8.29 6.70 -18.60
C GLU A 636 9.34 5.58 -18.69
N VAL A 637 10.55 5.95 -19.13
CA VAL A 637 11.68 5.01 -19.20
C VAL A 637 12.16 4.69 -17.79
N GLU A 638 12.27 3.41 -17.48
CA GLU A 638 12.69 2.89 -16.19
C GLU A 638 13.81 1.86 -16.36
N TYR A 639 14.80 1.93 -15.48
CA TYR A 639 15.89 0.98 -15.40
C TYR A 639 15.76 0.13 -14.14
N THR A 640 15.98 -1.18 -14.22
CA THR A 640 16.16 -2.05 -13.05
C THR A 640 17.60 -2.50 -12.94
N PHE A 641 18.05 -2.76 -11.72
CA PHE A 641 19.24 -3.59 -11.53
C PHE A 641 18.99 -5.02 -12.03
N LYS A 642 19.96 -5.56 -12.79
CA LYS A 642 19.92 -6.95 -13.28
C LYS A 642 19.71 -7.96 -12.15
N HIS A 643 20.41 -7.76 -11.04
CA HIS A 643 20.30 -8.59 -9.84
C HIS A 643 20.21 -7.73 -8.57
N ALA A 644 19.43 -8.20 -7.60
CA ALA A 644 19.31 -7.55 -6.30
C ALA A 644 20.68 -7.43 -5.59
N LEU A 645 21.56 -8.42 -5.76
CA LEU A 645 22.90 -8.38 -5.18
C LEU A 645 23.77 -7.27 -5.78
N THR A 646 23.60 -6.95 -7.07
CA THR A 646 24.30 -5.84 -7.72
C THR A 646 23.87 -4.50 -7.14
N HIS A 647 22.57 -4.31 -6.91
CA HIS A 647 22.03 -3.16 -6.19
C HIS A 647 22.60 -3.07 -4.77
N GLU A 648 22.57 -4.17 -4.01
CA GLU A 648 23.07 -4.21 -2.62
C GLU A 648 24.56 -3.85 -2.53
N VAL A 649 25.40 -4.40 -3.41
CA VAL A 649 26.84 -4.11 -3.43
C VAL A 649 27.09 -2.66 -3.87
N ALA A 650 26.38 -2.15 -4.87
CA ALA A 650 26.49 -0.76 -5.30
C ALA A 650 26.11 0.20 -4.17
N TYR A 651 25.00 -0.05 -3.47
CA TYR A 651 24.55 0.77 -2.36
C TYR A 651 25.47 0.69 -1.15
N ALA A 652 25.95 -0.51 -0.79
CA ALA A 652 26.88 -0.72 0.32
C ALA A 652 28.27 -0.12 0.05
N SER A 653 28.65 0.11 -1.21
CA SER A 653 29.91 0.74 -1.58
C SER A 653 29.97 2.25 -1.29
N LEU A 654 28.84 2.88 -0.98
CA LEU A 654 28.75 4.31 -0.69
C LEU A 654 29.19 4.63 0.74
N VAL A 655 30.06 5.63 0.87
CA VAL A 655 30.37 6.26 2.17
C VAL A 655 29.13 6.98 2.73
N GLN A 656 29.00 7.02 4.06
CA GLN A 656 27.81 7.52 4.75
C GLN A 656 27.42 8.95 4.33
N GLU A 657 28.40 9.85 4.20
CA GLU A 657 28.16 11.26 3.81
C GLU A 657 27.56 11.38 2.39
N ARG A 658 28.10 10.62 1.42
CA ARG A 658 27.58 10.61 0.05
C ARG A 658 26.18 10.00 -0.01
N ARG A 659 25.95 8.91 0.72
CA ARG A 659 24.65 8.25 0.83
C ARG A 659 23.59 9.21 1.37
N ARG A 660 23.93 9.97 2.43
CA ARG A 660 23.05 11.00 3.01
C ARG A 660 22.71 12.09 1.98
N ALA A 661 23.71 12.61 1.27
CA ALA A 661 23.50 13.64 0.26
C ALA A 661 22.61 13.16 -0.92
N LEU A 662 22.79 11.92 -1.37
CA LEU A 662 21.95 11.34 -2.43
C LEU A 662 20.50 11.16 -1.96
N HIS A 663 20.28 10.63 -0.74
CA HIS A 663 18.93 10.51 -0.18
C HIS A 663 18.23 11.88 -0.10
N LEU A 664 18.94 12.92 0.31
CA LEU A 664 18.38 14.28 0.40
C LEU A 664 17.92 14.80 -0.97
N ARG A 665 18.75 14.63 -2.01
CA ARG A 665 18.40 15.08 -3.37
C ARG A 665 17.24 14.30 -3.97
N ILE A 666 17.17 12.99 -3.71
CA ILE A 666 16.04 12.16 -4.13
C ILE A 666 14.76 12.63 -3.43
N LEU A 667 14.82 12.88 -2.12
CA LEU A 667 13.69 13.42 -1.37
C LEU A 667 13.17 14.71 -1.99
N GLU A 668 14.05 15.68 -2.26
CA GLU A 668 13.67 16.96 -2.87
C GLU A 668 13.14 16.82 -4.30
N ALA A 669 13.58 15.82 -5.06
CA ALA A 669 13.03 15.51 -6.38
C ALA A 669 11.63 14.89 -6.28
N LEU A 670 11.40 13.99 -5.33
CA LEU A 670 10.09 13.40 -5.07
C LEU A 670 9.09 14.45 -4.57
N GLU A 671 9.48 15.34 -3.66
CA GLU A 671 8.64 16.44 -3.16
C GLU A 671 8.17 17.37 -4.30
N ARG A 672 9.05 17.67 -5.26
CA ARG A 672 8.69 18.47 -6.45
C ARG A 672 7.70 17.75 -7.36
N ARG A 673 7.91 16.47 -7.63
CA ARG A 673 6.98 15.65 -8.45
C ARG A 673 5.60 15.58 -7.81
N GLN A 674 5.53 15.47 -6.49
CA GLN A 674 4.27 15.42 -5.75
C GLN A 674 3.48 16.75 -5.83
N ALA A 675 4.18 17.88 -5.94
CA ALA A 675 3.54 19.19 -6.14
C ALA A 675 2.90 19.33 -7.53
N ASP A 676 3.56 18.80 -8.57
CA ASP A 676 3.06 18.84 -9.95
C ASP A 676 1.97 17.79 -10.23
N HIS A 677 2.11 16.62 -9.60
CA HIS A 677 1.18 15.50 -9.63
C HIS A 677 1.00 14.98 -8.22
N PRO A 678 -0.11 15.31 -7.52
CA PRO A 678 -0.38 14.82 -6.17
C PRO A 678 -0.52 13.29 -6.18
N SER A 679 0.60 12.58 -6.12
CA SER A 679 0.63 11.16 -5.87
C SER A 679 0.67 10.96 -4.37
N GLU A 680 -0.11 9.99 -3.92
CA GLU A 680 -0.27 9.66 -2.53
C GLU A 680 0.83 8.69 -2.05
N GLU A 681 2.08 8.74 -2.52
CA GLU A 681 3.13 7.81 -2.06
C GLU A 681 4.01 8.44 -0.97
N VAL A 682 3.72 8.11 0.29
CA VAL A 682 4.39 8.71 1.48
C VAL A 682 5.61 7.88 1.91
N GLU A 683 5.59 6.59 1.63
CA GLU A 683 6.59 5.63 2.05
C GLU A 683 7.97 5.88 1.41
N PRO A 684 8.08 6.21 0.10
CA PRO A 684 9.35 6.65 -0.47
C PRO A 684 9.89 7.93 0.19
N LEU A 685 9.03 8.92 0.43
CA LEU A 685 9.41 10.18 1.07
C LEU A 685 9.95 9.94 2.49
N ALA A 686 9.27 9.12 3.30
CA ALA A 686 9.72 8.76 4.64
C ALA A 686 11.10 8.08 4.62
N ARG A 687 11.32 7.13 3.71
CA ARG A 687 12.59 6.42 3.53
C ARG A 687 13.74 7.36 3.20
N HIS A 688 13.55 8.21 2.17
CA HIS A 688 14.61 9.12 1.74
C HIS A 688 14.86 10.22 2.80
N ALA A 689 13.85 10.65 3.53
CA ALA A 689 14.04 11.57 4.66
C ALA A 689 14.84 10.95 5.80
N LEU A 690 14.58 9.68 6.17
CA LEU A 690 15.39 8.95 7.15
C LEU A 690 16.83 8.76 6.66
N GLY A 691 17.02 8.31 5.42
CA GLY A 691 18.35 8.09 4.83
C GLY A 691 19.15 9.38 4.64
N ALA A 692 18.47 10.53 4.51
CA ALA A 692 19.06 11.86 4.43
C ALA A 692 19.36 12.47 5.81
N GLU A 693 18.94 11.82 6.90
CA GLU A 693 18.92 12.39 8.26
C GLU A 693 18.19 13.75 8.29
N ALA A 694 17.18 13.92 7.44
CA ALA A 694 16.30 15.09 7.41
C ALA A 694 15.18 14.87 8.44
N TRP A 695 15.55 14.90 9.73
CA TRP A 695 14.74 14.40 10.84
C TRP A 695 13.34 15.02 10.95
N ASP A 696 13.20 16.32 10.64
CA ASP A 696 11.92 17.03 10.62
C ASP A 696 10.97 16.50 9.53
N ARG A 697 11.50 16.31 8.31
CA ARG A 697 10.76 15.72 7.19
C ARG A 697 10.49 14.24 7.44
N ALA A 698 11.44 13.51 8.03
CA ALA A 698 11.30 12.10 8.36
C ALA A 698 10.16 11.89 9.35
N ALA A 699 10.12 12.66 10.45
CA ALA A 699 9.03 12.58 11.42
C ALA A 699 7.66 12.87 10.79
N ARG A 700 7.59 13.85 9.87
CA ARG A 700 6.35 14.20 9.15
C ARG A 700 5.86 13.06 8.25
N TYR A 701 6.72 12.52 7.38
CA TYR A 701 6.33 11.47 6.44
C TYR A 701 6.09 10.13 7.15
N LEU A 702 6.86 9.78 8.18
CA LEU A 702 6.62 8.59 8.99
C LEU A 702 5.29 8.68 9.75
N ARG A 703 4.92 9.86 10.25
CA ARG A 703 3.61 10.10 10.86
C ARG A 703 2.48 9.83 9.86
N GLN A 704 2.57 10.40 8.66
CA GLN A 704 1.58 10.20 7.60
C GLN A 704 1.47 8.71 7.20
N ALA A 705 2.60 8.01 7.06
CA ALA A 705 2.63 6.57 6.79
C ALA A 705 1.99 5.77 7.96
N GLY A 706 2.29 6.14 9.20
CA GLY A 706 1.69 5.55 10.40
C GLY A 706 0.17 5.77 10.48
N GLN A 707 -0.31 6.96 10.19
CA GLN A 707 -1.75 7.29 10.12
C GLN A 707 -2.46 6.47 9.05
N ARG A 708 -1.83 6.27 7.88
CA ARG A 708 -2.35 5.38 6.85
C ARG A 708 -2.37 3.94 7.28
N ALA A 709 -1.32 3.46 7.94
CA ALA A 709 -1.29 2.12 8.50
C ALA A 709 -2.38 1.93 9.57
N ILE A 710 -2.67 2.93 10.40
CA ILE A 710 -3.83 2.93 11.33
C ILE A 710 -5.14 2.87 10.56
N ALA A 711 -5.31 3.72 9.54
CA ALA A 711 -6.48 3.70 8.67
C ALA A 711 -6.63 2.33 8.00
N ARG A 712 -5.51 1.62 7.77
CA ARG A 712 -5.41 0.25 7.28
C ARG A 712 -5.44 -0.85 8.30
N SER A 713 -5.76 -0.53 9.55
CA SER A 713 -5.86 -1.51 10.63
C SER A 713 -4.56 -2.32 10.82
N SER A 714 -3.46 -1.85 10.21
CA SER A 714 -2.16 -2.48 10.15
C SER A 714 -1.36 -2.01 11.36
N TYR A 715 -1.89 -2.31 12.53
CA TYR A 715 -1.49 -1.68 13.78
C TYR A 715 -0.04 -1.96 14.18
N ALA A 716 0.47 -3.15 13.87
CA ALA A 716 1.87 -3.50 14.13
C ALA A 716 2.81 -2.62 13.29
N ALA A 717 2.54 -2.48 11.99
CA ALA A 717 3.29 -1.61 11.09
C ALA A 717 3.18 -0.13 11.49
N ALA A 718 1.97 0.32 11.83
CA ALA A 718 1.73 1.67 12.34
C ALA A 718 2.56 1.97 13.60
N ALA A 719 2.58 1.05 14.56
CA ALA A 719 3.34 1.22 15.79
C ALA A 719 4.85 1.34 15.52
N GLU A 720 5.41 0.57 14.59
CA GLU A 720 6.82 0.67 14.20
C GLU A 720 7.12 2.01 13.50
N LEU A 721 6.29 2.41 12.52
CA LEU A 721 6.43 3.69 11.81
C LEU A 721 6.37 4.89 12.76
N LEU A 722 5.41 4.90 13.70
CA LEU A 722 5.26 5.97 14.67
C LEU A 722 6.39 5.99 15.70
N ARG A 723 6.94 4.83 16.09
CA ARG A 723 8.17 4.76 16.91
C ARG A 723 9.39 5.29 16.16
N GLU A 724 9.52 5.03 14.87
CA GLU A 724 10.57 5.61 14.04
C GLU A 724 10.40 7.13 13.93
N ALA A 725 9.17 7.63 13.78
CA ALA A 725 8.89 9.07 13.80
C ALA A 725 9.32 9.71 15.13
N LEU A 726 9.04 9.06 16.26
CA LEU A 726 9.49 9.52 17.58
C LEU A 726 11.03 9.54 17.70
N ARG A 727 11.71 8.48 17.23
CA ARG A 727 13.18 8.43 17.18
C ARG A 727 13.78 9.52 16.29
N ALA A 728 13.11 9.91 15.22
CA ALA A 728 13.52 11.03 14.39
C ALA A 728 13.37 12.37 15.14
N LEU A 729 12.27 12.58 15.87
CA LEU A 729 12.08 13.79 16.69
C LEU A 729 13.11 13.92 17.81
N GLU A 730 13.56 12.82 18.42
CA GLU A 730 14.62 12.82 19.44
C GLU A 730 15.97 13.36 18.93
N ARG A 731 16.17 13.42 17.60
CA ARG A 731 17.36 14.00 16.97
C ARG A 731 17.25 15.50 16.73
N LEU A 732 16.07 16.08 16.89
CA LEU A 732 15.84 17.52 16.75
C LEU A 732 16.01 18.23 18.11
N PRO A 733 16.29 19.54 18.11
CA PRO A 733 16.28 20.33 19.34
C PRO A 733 14.90 20.31 20.02
N ASP A 734 14.90 20.45 21.35
CA ASP A 734 13.72 20.62 22.21
C ASP A 734 13.01 21.97 21.96
N ALA A 735 12.52 22.18 20.74
CA ALA A 735 11.69 23.32 20.37
C ALA A 735 10.22 23.06 20.70
N ARG A 736 9.44 24.15 20.88
CA ARG A 736 7.98 24.07 21.15
C ARG A 736 7.26 23.18 20.13
N GLU A 737 7.63 23.28 18.85
CA GLU A 737 7.05 22.49 17.76
C GLU A 737 7.42 20.99 17.86
N THR A 738 8.69 20.66 18.12
CA THR A 738 9.15 19.27 18.31
C THR A 738 8.40 18.58 19.44
N LEU A 739 8.24 19.27 20.58
CA LEU A 739 7.52 18.76 21.74
C LEU A 739 6.02 18.55 21.43
N ALA A 740 5.40 19.48 20.70
CA ALA A 740 4.01 19.35 20.26
C ALA A 740 3.80 18.13 19.35
N GLN A 741 4.68 17.94 18.37
CA GLN A 741 4.64 16.77 17.47
C GLN A 741 4.89 15.46 18.22
N ALA A 742 5.80 15.46 19.21
CA ALA A 742 6.09 14.30 20.03
C ALA A 742 4.90 13.87 20.91
N ILE A 743 4.06 14.82 21.34
CA ILE A 743 2.80 14.53 22.04
C ILE A 743 1.77 13.94 21.06
N ASP A 744 1.58 14.58 19.90
CA ASP A 744 0.61 14.13 18.90
C ASP A 744 0.93 12.71 18.39
N LEU A 745 2.21 12.40 18.15
CA LEU A 745 2.64 11.05 17.75
C LEU A 745 2.38 9.99 18.83
N ARG A 746 2.47 10.34 20.11
CA ARG A 746 2.17 9.42 21.22
C ARG A 746 0.67 9.16 21.35
N LEU A 747 -0.16 10.19 21.11
CA LEU A 747 -1.61 10.05 21.00
C LEU A 747 -1.99 9.13 19.83
N GLU A 748 -1.29 9.19 18.70
CA GLU A 748 -1.52 8.27 17.57
C GLU A 748 -0.96 6.86 17.83
N LEU A 749 0.21 6.74 18.44
CA LEU A 749 0.84 5.46 18.75
C LEU A 749 -0.03 4.61 19.70
N GLN A 750 -0.69 5.23 20.69
CA GLN A 750 -1.58 4.47 21.58
C GLN A 750 -2.80 3.87 20.84
N ILE A 751 -3.29 4.53 19.79
CA ILE A 751 -4.37 4.01 18.92
C ILE A 751 -3.90 2.73 18.22
N ALA A 752 -2.62 2.66 17.83
CA ALA A 752 -2.04 1.46 17.24
C ALA A 752 -1.75 0.35 18.28
N LEU A 753 -1.36 0.68 19.50
CA LEU A 753 -0.96 -0.31 20.51
C LEU A 753 -2.12 -1.08 21.13
N VAL A 754 -3.24 -0.39 21.34
CA VAL A 754 -4.37 -0.89 22.12
C VAL A 754 -5.07 -2.08 21.46
N PRO A 755 -5.36 -2.06 20.15
CA PRO A 755 -5.93 -3.21 19.43
C PRO A 755 -5.01 -4.44 19.42
N GLN A 756 -3.70 -4.27 19.62
CA GLN A 756 -2.73 -5.36 19.73
C GLN A 756 -2.69 -5.99 21.13
N GLY A 757 -3.53 -5.54 22.07
CA GLY A 757 -3.47 -5.96 23.47
C GLY A 757 -2.27 -5.40 24.24
N ARG A 758 -1.49 -4.48 23.67
CA ARG A 758 -0.29 -3.88 24.29
C ARG A 758 -0.64 -2.72 25.20
N PHE A 759 -1.53 -2.97 26.16
CA PHE A 759 -2.15 -1.95 26.97
C PHE A 759 -1.19 -1.23 27.94
N HIS A 760 -0.23 -1.95 28.53
CA HIS A 760 0.79 -1.35 29.39
C HIS A 760 1.72 -0.41 28.61
N ASP A 761 2.13 -0.80 27.41
CA ASP A 761 2.94 0.05 26.54
C ASP A 761 2.17 1.32 26.14
N ALA A 762 0.87 1.19 25.84
CA ALA A 762 0.01 2.32 25.54
C ALA A 762 -0.09 3.29 26.74
N LEU A 763 -0.21 2.78 27.97
CA LEU A 763 -0.22 3.61 29.18
C LEU A 763 1.13 4.31 29.42
N ALA A 764 2.26 3.62 29.19
CA ALA A 764 3.59 4.22 29.32
C ALA A 764 3.78 5.37 28.32
N VAL A 765 3.45 5.12 27.04
CA VAL A 765 3.53 6.11 25.96
C VAL A 765 2.70 7.36 26.27
N ILE A 766 1.47 7.20 26.76
CA ILE A 766 0.60 8.36 27.05
C ILE A 766 1.03 9.12 28.33
N ARG A 767 1.66 8.45 29.31
CA ARG A 767 2.25 9.12 30.49
C ARG A 767 3.46 9.97 30.14
N GLU A 768 4.28 9.54 29.18
CA GLU A 768 5.33 10.41 28.62
C GLU A 768 4.73 11.65 27.94
N ALA A 769 3.63 11.47 27.20
CA ALA A 769 2.91 12.59 26.58
C ALA A 769 2.35 13.58 27.63
N GLU A 770 1.92 13.11 28.80
CA GLU A 770 1.50 13.97 29.92
C GLU A 770 2.67 14.86 30.39
N GLY A 771 3.84 14.27 30.62
CA GLY A 771 5.04 15.01 31.02
C GLY A 771 5.46 16.07 29.98
N LEU A 772 5.39 15.72 28.69
CA LEU A 772 5.70 16.64 27.60
C LEU A 772 4.67 17.77 27.49
N ALA A 773 3.37 17.49 27.62
CA ALA A 773 2.32 18.50 27.56
C ALA A 773 2.42 19.50 28.73
N ILE A 774 2.78 19.02 29.93
CA ILE A 774 3.06 19.88 31.09
C ILE A 774 4.30 20.75 30.83
N LYS A 775 5.40 20.17 30.33
CA LYS A 775 6.63 20.92 29.98
C LYS A 775 6.36 21.98 28.91
N LEU A 776 5.46 21.71 27.97
CA LEU A 776 5.09 22.62 26.88
C LEU A 776 4.13 23.74 27.30
N ASP A 777 3.46 23.58 28.44
CA ASP A 777 2.31 24.38 28.89
C ASP A 777 1.21 24.43 27.82
N ASP A 778 0.88 23.28 27.22
CA ASP A 778 -0.19 23.13 26.24
C ASP A 778 -1.40 22.44 26.88
N ARG A 779 -2.34 23.25 27.37
CA ARG A 779 -3.54 22.74 28.04
C ARG A 779 -4.43 21.91 27.12
N ALA A 780 -4.58 22.27 25.85
CA ALA A 780 -5.45 21.53 24.93
C ALA A 780 -4.94 20.10 24.72
N ARG A 781 -3.62 19.94 24.47
CA ARG A 781 -3.01 18.60 24.37
C ARG A 781 -3.04 17.84 25.68
N LEU A 782 -2.78 18.51 26.80
CA LEU A 782 -2.85 17.90 28.13
C LEU A 782 -4.25 17.33 28.40
N GLY A 783 -5.31 18.06 28.06
CA GLY A 783 -6.69 17.62 28.21
C GLY A 783 -6.97 16.29 27.48
N ARG A 784 -6.58 16.19 26.20
CA ARG A 784 -6.72 14.96 25.40
C ARG A 784 -5.94 13.79 26.00
N VAL A 785 -4.68 14.04 26.39
CA VAL A 785 -3.81 13.05 27.03
C VAL A 785 -4.41 12.52 28.33
N LEU A 786 -4.97 13.40 29.17
CA LEU A 786 -5.61 13.01 30.42
C LEU A 786 -6.90 12.21 30.18
N ALA A 787 -7.72 12.58 29.19
CA ALA A 787 -8.87 11.77 28.79
C ALA A 787 -8.44 10.34 28.39
N ASP A 788 -7.33 10.19 27.67
CA ASP A 788 -6.79 8.88 27.33
C ASP A 788 -6.27 8.09 28.54
N ILE A 789 -5.50 8.72 29.43
CA ILE A 789 -5.05 8.11 30.68
C ILE A 789 -6.24 7.62 31.51
N CYS A 790 -7.33 8.39 31.61
CA CYS A 790 -8.54 8.02 32.33
C CYS A 790 -9.09 6.66 31.87
N ALA A 791 -9.25 6.46 30.55
CA ALA A 791 -9.74 5.19 30.03
C ALA A 791 -8.76 4.03 30.25
N ARG A 792 -7.44 4.29 30.17
CA ARG A 792 -6.42 3.25 30.37
C ARG A 792 -6.35 2.80 31.82
N LEU A 793 -6.31 3.72 32.78
CA LEU A 793 -6.33 3.38 34.21
C LEU A 793 -7.57 2.54 34.56
N ARG A 794 -8.72 2.89 34.00
CA ARG A 794 -9.96 2.11 34.15
C ARG A 794 -9.84 0.72 33.51
N ASN A 795 -9.57 0.64 32.22
CA ASN A 795 -9.68 -0.61 31.46
C ASN A 795 -8.52 -1.58 31.71
N VAL A 796 -7.32 -1.07 32.03
CA VAL A 796 -6.07 -1.84 32.05
C VAL A 796 -5.65 -2.17 33.48
N THR A 797 -5.57 -1.17 34.36
CA THR A 797 -5.00 -1.36 35.71
C THR A 797 -6.06 -1.47 36.81
N GLY A 798 -7.31 -1.12 36.53
CA GLY A 798 -8.39 -1.10 37.53
C GLY A 798 -8.20 -0.01 38.59
N GLU A 799 -7.40 1.02 38.29
CA GLU A 799 -7.11 2.14 39.19
C GLU A 799 -8.19 3.23 39.06
N HIS A 800 -9.44 2.87 39.35
CA HIS A 800 -10.63 3.67 39.06
C HIS A 800 -10.64 5.05 39.75
N LEU A 801 -10.10 5.13 40.98
CA LEU A 801 -10.00 6.41 41.70
C LEU A 801 -9.04 7.39 41.03
N GLN A 802 -7.89 6.91 40.56
CA GLN A 802 -6.96 7.74 39.78
C GLN A 802 -7.54 8.11 38.41
N ALA A 803 -8.29 7.19 37.79
CA ALA A 803 -9.00 7.47 36.55
C ALA A 803 -9.99 8.64 36.72
N ILE A 804 -10.73 8.68 37.84
CA ILE A 804 -11.64 9.80 38.16
C ILE A 804 -10.88 11.10 38.37
N GLU A 805 -9.77 11.09 39.11
CA GLU A 805 -8.95 12.28 39.35
C GLU A 805 -8.45 12.89 38.03
N VAL A 806 -7.86 12.05 37.18
CA VAL A 806 -7.36 12.43 35.86
C VAL A 806 -8.51 12.91 34.95
N GLY A 807 -9.64 12.19 34.94
CA GLY A 807 -10.82 12.56 34.14
C GLY A 807 -11.42 13.90 34.54
N ARG A 808 -11.47 14.22 35.84
CA ARG A 808 -11.91 15.54 36.33
C ARG A 808 -10.96 16.66 35.92
N ARG A 809 -9.65 16.41 35.89
CA ARG A 809 -8.67 17.37 35.36
C ARG A 809 -8.89 17.61 33.87
N ALA A 810 -9.15 16.55 33.09
CA ALA A 810 -9.48 16.68 31.66
C ALA A 810 -10.75 17.50 31.43
N LEU A 811 -11.81 17.25 32.22
CA LEU A 811 -13.05 18.02 32.19
C LEU A 811 -12.85 19.51 32.48
N ALA A 812 -12.05 19.83 33.51
CA ALA A 812 -11.76 21.23 33.85
C ALA A 812 -11.03 21.95 32.70
N ILE A 813 -10.03 21.29 32.11
CA ILE A 813 -9.31 21.81 30.96
C ILE A 813 -10.23 22.02 29.74
N ALA A 814 -11.10 21.05 29.45
CA ALA A 814 -12.03 21.15 28.33
C ALA A 814 -13.01 22.32 28.50
N ALA A 815 -13.54 22.49 29.71
CA ALA A 815 -14.45 23.59 30.05
C ALA A 815 -13.77 24.96 29.97
N GLU A 816 -12.53 25.09 30.45
CA GLU A 816 -11.75 26.33 30.35
C GLU A 816 -11.40 26.68 28.89
N GLY A 817 -11.10 25.67 28.07
CA GLY A 817 -10.71 25.84 26.67
C GLY A 817 -11.87 25.98 25.68
N GLY A 818 -13.11 25.69 26.10
CA GLY A 818 -14.28 25.64 25.22
C GLY A 818 -14.25 24.50 24.20
N ASP A 819 -13.43 23.46 24.41
CA ASP A 819 -13.33 22.30 23.52
C ASP A 819 -14.47 21.31 23.82
N ARG A 820 -15.56 21.44 23.08
CA ARG A 820 -16.77 20.65 23.30
C ARG A 820 -16.58 19.16 23.00
N ALA A 821 -15.72 18.81 22.04
CA ALA A 821 -15.45 17.42 21.68
C ALA A 821 -14.69 16.72 22.81
N LEU A 822 -13.64 17.37 23.32
CA LEU A 822 -12.91 16.87 24.48
C LEU A 822 -13.78 16.83 25.73
N GLU A 823 -14.68 17.80 25.92
CA GLU A 823 -15.58 17.80 27.07
C GLU A 823 -16.49 16.57 27.06
N LEU A 824 -17.12 16.25 25.93
CA LEU A 824 -17.97 15.06 25.77
C LEU A 824 -17.16 13.76 26.00
N GLU A 825 -15.94 13.71 25.45
CA GLU A 825 -15.04 12.57 25.65
C GLU A 825 -14.66 12.37 27.12
N ALA A 826 -14.26 13.44 27.81
CA ALA A 826 -13.90 13.41 29.21
C ALA A 826 -15.11 13.08 30.09
N GLN A 827 -16.32 13.57 29.75
CA GLN A 827 -17.58 13.24 30.45
C GLN A 827 -17.86 11.75 30.36
N TYR A 828 -17.80 11.18 29.16
CA TYR A 828 -18.00 9.76 28.93
C TYR A 828 -17.02 8.89 29.72
N ARG A 829 -15.72 9.12 29.56
CA ARG A 829 -14.66 8.30 30.18
C ARG A 829 -14.70 8.41 31.72
N THR A 830 -14.94 9.61 32.25
CA THR A 830 -15.06 9.83 33.70
C THR A 830 -16.36 9.22 34.24
N GLY A 831 -17.47 9.31 33.51
CA GLY A 831 -18.74 8.69 33.88
C GLY A 831 -18.63 7.17 34.02
N GLN A 832 -17.89 6.52 33.12
CA GLN A 832 -17.58 5.09 33.21
C GLN A 832 -16.74 4.74 34.46
N ALA A 833 -15.79 5.59 34.84
CA ALA A 833 -14.99 5.38 36.04
C ALA A 833 -15.82 5.53 37.33
N TYR A 834 -16.77 6.48 37.35
CA TYR A 834 -17.74 6.59 38.46
C TYR A 834 -18.67 5.39 38.55
N PHE A 835 -19.13 4.85 37.42
CA PHE A 835 -19.89 3.60 37.39
C PHE A 835 -19.09 2.45 38.02
N ALA A 836 -17.81 2.30 37.67
CA ALA A 836 -16.97 1.21 38.17
C ALA A 836 -16.85 1.20 39.71
N ILE A 837 -16.75 2.37 40.35
CA ILE A 837 -16.69 2.47 41.82
C ILE A 837 -18.07 2.44 42.51
N GLY A 838 -19.16 2.38 41.75
CA GLY A 838 -20.54 2.38 42.27
C GLY A 838 -21.13 3.75 42.60
N ASP A 839 -20.50 4.86 42.21
CA ASP A 839 -21.09 6.22 42.34
C ASP A 839 -22.02 6.47 41.13
N TYR A 840 -23.15 5.76 41.11
CA TYR A 840 -24.09 5.79 39.99
C TYR A 840 -24.72 7.18 39.79
N GLY A 841 -24.81 7.99 40.85
CA GLY A 841 -25.36 9.35 40.77
C GLY A 841 -24.50 10.26 39.89
N ARG A 842 -23.17 10.30 40.13
CA ARG A 842 -22.25 11.07 39.29
C ARG A 842 -22.06 10.45 37.91
N ALA A 843 -22.06 9.12 37.80
CA ALA A 843 -22.03 8.45 36.51
C ALA A 843 -23.23 8.88 35.64
N LEU A 844 -24.44 8.90 36.22
CA LEU A 844 -25.66 9.32 35.54
C LEU A 844 -25.59 10.78 35.07
N ASP A 845 -25.13 11.70 35.92
CA ASP A 845 -25.01 13.13 35.58
C ASP A 845 -24.09 13.34 34.37
N LEU A 846 -22.88 12.77 34.40
CA LEU A 846 -21.91 12.95 33.32
C LEU A 846 -22.34 12.27 32.02
N LEU A 847 -22.83 11.03 32.09
CA LEU A 847 -23.27 10.29 30.91
C LEU A 847 -24.52 10.91 30.27
N SER A 848 -25.42 11.50 31.06
CA SER A 848 -26.62 12.18 30.54
C SER A 848 -26.26 13.45 29.79
N ARG A 849 -25.30 14.24 30.30
CA ARG A 849 -24.79 15.43 29.60
C ARG A 849 -24.08 15.08 28.29
N CYS A 850 -23.40 13.93 28.27
CA CYS A 850 -22.78 13.40 27.07
C CYS A 850 -23.84 13.03 26.00
N ALA A 851 -24.90 12.30 26.39
CA ALA A 851 -25.99 11.93 25.50
C ALA A 851 -26.81 13.14 24.98
N ALA A 852 -26.91 14.21 25.78
CA ALA A 852 -27.66 15.42 25.45
C ALA A 852 -26.89 16.46 24.59
N GLY A 853 -25.73 16.11 24.01
CA GLY A 853 -24.92 17.02 23.18
C GLY A 853 -25.67 17.64 21.98
N THR A 854 -25.23 18.82 21.54
CA THR A 854 -25.81 19.58 20.40
C THR A 854 -25.35 19.04 19.04
N ASP A 855 -26.09 19.35 17.97
CA ASP A 855 -25.83 18.86 16.59
C ASP A 855 -24.41 19.20 16.07
N GLU A 856 -23.84 20.36 16.39
CA GLU A 856 -22.47 20.70 15.97
C GLU A 856 -21.38 19.84 16.63
N ALA A 857 -21.56 19.45 17.90
CA ALA A 857 -20.64 18.56 18.60
C ALA A 857 -20.84 17.08 18.18
N ARG A 858 -22.06 16.73 17.76
CA ARG A 858 -22.41 15.43 17.16
C ARG A 858 -21.87 15.25 15.73
N VAL A 859 -21.54 16.33 15.03
CA VAL A 859 -20.85 16.26 13.73
C VAL A 859 -19.34 16.06 13.92
N ALA A 860 -18.76 16.58 15.01
CA ALA A 860 -17.33 16.45 15.32
C ALA A 860 -16.94 15.08 15.91
N LEU A 861 -17.86 14.41 16.59
CA LEU A 861 -17.69 13.05 17.13
C LEU A 861 -18.61 12.09 16.36
N SER A 862 -18.09 10.92 15.98
CA SER A 862 -18.87 9.91 15.25
C SER A 862 -20.20 9.57 15.97
N PRO A 863 -21.33 9.34 15.26
CA PRO A 863 -22.61 8.90 15.83
C PRO A 863 -22.49 7.67 16.75
N LEU A 864 -21.43 6.88 16.58
CA LEU A 864 -21.08 5.74 17.43
C LEU A 864 -20.89 6.15 18.90
N PHE A 865 -20.36 7.34 19.16
CA PHE A 865 -20.09 7.85 20.50
C PHE A 865 -21.39 8.12 21.29
N GLU A 866 -22.43 8.62 20.61
CA GLU A 866 -23.76 8.80 21.19
C GLU A 866 -24.37 7.45 21.56
N SER A 867 -24.27 6.45 20.66
CA SER A 867 -24.71 5.09 20.96
C SER A 867 -24.04 4.53 22.21
N TRP A 868 -22.71 4.69 22.35
CA TRP A 868 -21.99 4.20 23.52
C TRP A 868 -22.41 4.90 24.81
N ALA A 869 -22.61 6.23 24.79
CA ALA A 869 -23.11 6.96 25.96
C ALA A 869 -24.49 6.44 26.41
N HIS A 870 -25.41 6.21 25.47
CA HIS A 870 -26.72 5.62 25.75
C HIS A 870 -26.63 4.18 26.31
N THR A 871 -25.70 3.36 25.82
CA THR A 871 -25.44 2.01 26.37
C THR A 871 -25.00 2.08 27.84
N TRP A 872 -24.06 2.97 28.18
CA TRP A 872 -23.59 3.12 29.57
C TRP A 872 -24.63 3.76 30.50
N LEU A 873 -25.50 4.62 29.99
CA LEU A 873 -26.68 5.10 30.73
C LEU A 873 -27.63 3.97 31.06
N ALA A 874 -27.93 3.09 30.08
CA ALA A 874 -28.78 1.93 30.31
C ALA A 874 -28.20 1.01 31.40
N LEU A 875 -26.90 0.73 31.37
CA LEU A 875 -26.21 -0.04 32.40
C LEU A 875 -26.35 0.64 33.78
N THR A 876 -26.05 1.93 33.88
CA THR A 876 -26.10 2.70 35.13
C THR A 876 -27.52 2.71 35.73
N LEU A 877 -28.53 3.00 34.89
CA LEU A 877 -29.93 3.05 35.31
C LEU A 877 -30.46 1.67 35.71
N SER A 878 -30.01 0.60 35.04
CA SER A 878 -30.38 -0.77 35.41
C SER A 878 -29.83 -1.17 36.78
N SER A 879 -28.59 -0.78 37.12
CA SER A 879 -27.97 -1.08 38.42
C SER A 879 -28.73 -0.47 39.60
N ILE A 880 -29.41 0.65 39.40
CA ILE A 880 -30.21 1.34 40.44
C ILE A 880 -31.72 1.06 40.33
N GLY A 881 -32.15 0.18 39.41
CA GLY A 881 -33.55 -0.25 39.27
C GLY A 881 -34.47 0.73 38.55
N ARG A 882 -33.94 1.66 37.75
CA ARG A 882 -34.73 2.57 36.89
C ARG A 882 -34.94 1.98 35.50
N PHE A 883 -35.64 0.85 35.42
CA PHE A 883 -35.68 0.04 34.20
C PHE A 883 -36.41 0.67 33.02
N VAL A 884 -37.43 1.49 33.25
CA VAL A 884 -38.16 2.20 32.17
C VAL A 884 -37.20 3.13 31.42
N ASP A 885 -36.46 3.95 32.17
CA ASP A 885 -35.45 4.86 31.60
C ASP A 885 -34.30 4.07 30.97
N ALA A 886 -33.81 3.03 31.65
CA ALA A 886 -32.74 2.18 31.15
C ALA A 886 -33.08 1.56 29.79
N ARG A 887 -34.30 1.04 29.63
CA ARG A 887 -34.79 0.45 28.38
C ARG A 887 -34.91 1.49 27.27
N SER A 888 -35.39 2.69 27.58
CA SER A 888 -35.47 3.80 26.61
C SER A 888 -34.08 4.18 26.05
N HIS A 889 -33.08 4.31 26.94
CA HIS A 889 -31.71 4.58 26.52
C HIS A 889 -31.11 3.42 25.72
N ALA A 890 -31.29 2.17 26.15
CA ALA A 890 -30.79 0.99 25.44
C ALA A 890 -31.39 0.85 24.02
N GLN A 891 -32.70 1.12 23.86
CA GLN A 891 -33.35 1.12 22.55
C GLN A 891 -32.85 2.25 21.65
N THR A 892 -32.51 3.40 22.23
CA THR A 892 -31.91 4.51 21.47
C THR A 892 -30.50 4.16 21.00
N ALA A 893 -29.67 3.59 21.86
CA ALA A 893 -28.35 3.05 21.46
C ALA A 893 -28.50 2.04 20.31
N LEU A 894 -29.43 1.09 20.43
CA LEU A 894 -29.66 0.08 19.40
C LEU A 894 -30.06 0.68 18.06
N ARG A 895 -30.99 1.65 18.04
CA ARG A 895 -31.39 2.34 16.80
C ARG A 895 -30.23 3.07 16.13
N ILE A 896 -29.40 3.76 16.92
CA ILE A 896 -28.21 4.47 16.39
C ILE A 896 -27.23 3.45 15.80
N ALA A 897 -26.98 2.35 16.53
CA ALA A 897 -26.07 1.31 16.10
C ALA A 897 -26.54 0.57 14.83
N GLU A 898 -27.84 0.27 14.72
CA GLU A 898 -28.44 -0.34 13.52
C GLU A 898 -28.40 0.60 12.32
N GLY A 899 -28.60 1.91 12.54
CA GLY A 899 -28.49 2.91 11.48
C GLY A 899 -27.06 3.13 10.98
N ALA A 900 -26.06 2.88 11.81
CA ALA A 900 -24.64 3.02 11.48
C ALA A 900 -24.03 1.77 10.81
N ASP A 901 -24.77 0.65 10.75
CA ASP A 901 -24.29 -0.67 10.28
C ASP A 901 -22.90 -1.05 10.84
N HIS A 902 -22.68 -0.73 12.12
CA HIS A 902 -21.38 -0.87 12.77
C HIS A 902 -21.40 -2.05 13.76
N PRO A 903 -20.81 -3.23 13.42
CA PRO A 903 -21.08 -4.46 14.17
C PRO A 903 -20.59 -4.45 15.63
N PHE A 904 -19.52 -3.71 15.95
CA PHE A 904 -19.04 -3.61 17.33
C PHE A 904 -20.01 -2.77 18.18
N THR A 905 -20.42 -1.62 17.68
CA THR A 905 -21.39 -0.74 18.37
C THR A 905 -22.75 -1.42 18.49
N LEU A 906 -23.16 -2.21 17.49
CA LEU A 906 -24.36 -3.02 17.56
C LEU A 906 -24.27 -4.09 18.66
N ALA A 907 -23.13 -4.79 18.76
CA ALA A 907 -22.90 -5.75 19.84
C ALA A 907 -22.91 -5.08 21.23
N GLU A 908 -22.30 -3.90 21.38
CA GLU A 908 -22.34 -3.11 22.61
C GLU A 908 -23.76 -2.66 22.97
N ALA A 909 -24.55 -2.19 22.01
CA ALA A 909 -25.94 -1.80 22.24
C ALA A 909 -26.83 -2.99 22.65
N LEU A 910 -26.66 -4.15 21.99
CA LEU A 910 -27.32 -5.40 22.38
C LEU A 910 -26.90 -5.84 23.79
N THR A 911 -25.63 -5.64 24.16
CA THR A 911 -25.12 -5.89 25.52
C THR A 911 -25.81 -4.98 26.54
N GLY A 912 -25.96 -3.69 26.25
CA GLY A 912 -26.70 -2.75 27.09
C GLY A 912 -28.15 -3.20 27.32
N LEU A 913 -28.87 -3.53 26.24
CA LEU A 913 -30.27 -3.95 26.31
C LEU A 913 -30.45 -5.29 27.04
N SER A 914 -29.59 -6.27 26.75
CA SER A 914 -29.59 -7.56 27.45
C SER A 914 -29.33 -7.41 28.95
N SER A 915 -28.48 -6.46 29.36
CA SER A 915 -28.23 -6.20 30.78
C SER A 915 -29.47 -5.67 31.51
N VAL A 916 -30.28 -4.84 30.84
CA VAL A 916 -31.58 -4.39 31.36
C VAL A 916 -32.54 -5.59 31.50
N SER A 917 -32.65 -6.44 30.47
CA SER A 917 -33.50 -7.65 30.51
C SER A 917 -33.09 -8.60 31.63
N LEU A 918 -31.78 -8.89 31.78
CA LEU A 918 -31.26 -9.74 32.87
C LEU A 918 -31.61 -9.18 34.25
N ALA A 919 -31.40 -7.88 34.46
CA ALA A 919 -31.71 -7.24 35.73
C ALA A 919 -33.21 -7.27 36.05
N GLN A 920 -34.09 -7.29 35.05
CA GLN A 920 -35.55 -7.43 35.24
C GLN A 920 -36.02 -8.89 35.41
N GLY A 921 -35.16 -9.86 35.08
CA GLY A 921 -35.49 -11.29 35.10
C GLY A 921 -35.98 -11.88 33.76
N ASP A 922 -35.92 -11.11 32.67
CA ASP A 922 -36.17 -11.58 31.30
C ASP A 922 -34.91 -12.28 30.75
N VAL A 923 -34.69 -13.51 31.20
CA VAL A 923 -33.47 -14.28 30.88
C VAL A 923 -33.47 -14.74 29.43
N ASP A 924 -34.60 -15.20 28.90
CA ASP A 924 -34.71 -15.73 27.54
C ASP A 924 -34.46 -14.64 26.50
N GLY A 925 -35.07 -13.46 26.67
CA GLY A 925 -34.83 -12.31 25.78
C GLY A 925 -33.37 -11.85 25.83
N ALA A 926 -32.73 -11.91 27.01
CA ALA A 926 -31.31 -11.60 27.13
C ALA A 926 -30.39 -12.59 26.39
N ILE A 927 -30.68 -13.89 26.48
CA ILE A 927 -29.92 -14.94 25.76
C ILE A 927 -30.01 -14.72 24.25
N GLU A 928 -31.21 -14.45 23.71
CA GLU A 928 -31.39 -14.19 22.27
C GLU A 928 -30.53 -13.03 21.77
N MET A 929 -30.54 -11.90 22.50
CA MET A 929 -29.76 -10.72 22.15
C MET A 929 -28.25 -10.95 22.25
N LEU A 930 -27.80 -11.66 23.29
CA LEU A 930 -26.38 -11.98 23.51
C LEU A 930 -25.86 -12.99 22.49
N GLU A 931 -26.66 -13.97 22.07
CA GLU A 931 -26.32 -14.87 20.97
C GLU A 931 -26.23 -14.12 19.64
N ARG A 932 -27.16 -13.20 19.35
CA ARG A 932 -27.06 -12.32 18.18
C ARG A 932 -25.77 -11.51 18.20
N ALA A 933 -25.40 -10.93 19.34
CA ALA A 933 -24.15 -10.20 19.50
C ALA A 933 -22.91 -11.11 19.36
N ARG A 934 -22.95 -12.33 19.90
CA ARG A 934 -21.84 -13.30 19.79
C ARG A 934 -21.61 -13.77 18.36
N VAL A 935 -22.69 -14.10 17.64
CA VAL A 935 -22.64 -14.47 16.21
C VAL A 935 -22.10 -13.31 15.38
N LEU A 936 -22.55 -12.09 15.68
CA LEU A 936 -22.06 -10.88 15.03
C LEU A 936 -20.55 -10.75 15.24
N LEU A 937 -20.06 -10.68 16.49
CA LEU A 937 -18.63 -10.53 16.77
C LEU A 937 -17.79 -11.69 16.21
N GLY A 938 -18.28 -12.93 16.27
CA GLY A 938 -17.61 -14.10 15.70
C GLY A 938 -17.46 -14.02 14.17
N ARG A 939 -18.48 -13.54 13.44
CA ARG A 939 -18.40 -13.31 11.99
C ARG A 939 -17.29 -12.32 11.61
N TRP A 940 -17.01 -11.36 12.49
CA TRP A 940 -16.04 -10.30 12.25
C TRP A 940 -14.69 -10.53 12.95
N ASN A 941 -14.48 -11.73 13.52
CA ASN A 941 -13.30 -12.08 14.32
C ASN A 941 -12.96 -11.04 15.41
N LEU A 942 -14.02 -10.41 15.94
CA LEU A 942 -13.92 -9.48 17.05
C LEU A 942 -14.00 -10.23 18.36
N GLN A 943 -13.34 -9.67 19.36
CA GLN A 943 -13.19 -10.29 20.65
C GLN A 943 -14.47 -10.11 21.50
N PRO A 944 -15.21 -11.20 21.83
CA PRO A 944 -16.56 -11.08 22.37
C PRO A 944 -16.64 -11.21 23.89
N TRP A 945 -15.55 -10.98 24.65
CA TRP A 945 -15.47 -11.39 26.06
C TRP A 945 -16.61 -10.85 26.93
N ALA A 946 -16.94 -9.55 26.81
CA ALA A 946 -18.01 -8.92 27.58
C ALA A 946 -19.41 -9.49 27.24
N VAL A 947 -19.61 -9.92 25.99
CA VAL A 947 -20.83 -10.59 25.51
C VAL A 947 -20.89 -12.02 26.01
N VAL A 948 -19.78 -12.77 25.87
CA VAL A 948 -19.68 -14.18 26.28
C VAL A 948 -19.83 -14.33 27.79
N ALA A 949 -19.22 -13.44 28.58
CA ALA A 949 -19.37 -13.46 30.03
C ALA A 949 -20.82 -13.26 30.47
N ARG A 950 -21.53 -12.30 29.87
CA ARG A 950 -22.96 -12.06 30.14
C ARG A 950 -23.84 -13.19 29.63
N LEU A 951 -23.50 -13.81 28.50
CA LEU A 951 -24.19 -14.99 27.99
C LEU A 951 -24.04 -16.15 28.97
N GLY A 952 -22.83 -16.39 29.48
CA GLY A 952 -22.59 -17.37 30.53
C GLY A 952 -23.42 -17.09 31.79
N HIS A 953 -23.51 -15.83 32.24
CA HIS A 953 -24.38 -15.46 33.36
C HIS A 953 -25.87 -15.72 33.06
N ALA A 954 -26.35 -15.37 31.87
CA ALA A 954 -27.72 -15.61 31.44
C ALA A 954 -28.05 -17.11 31.41
N ARG A 955 -27.14 -17.94 30.87
CA ARG A 955 -27.25 -19.40 30.86
C ARG A 955 -27.29 -19.98 32.27
N ALA A 956 -26.49 -19.44 33.20
CA ALA A 956 -26.55 -19.84 34.61
C ALA A 956 -27.92 -19.52 35.24
N LEU A 957 -28.48 -18.32 35.00
CA LEU A 957 -29.81 -17.94 35.49
C LEU A 957 -30.93 -18.82 34.91
N ALA A 958 -30.77 -19.32 33.68
CA ALA A 958 -31.65 -20.29 33.04
C ALA A 958 -31.45 -21.75 33.52
N GLY A 959 -30.45 -22.02 34.37
CA GLY A 959 -30.17 -23.34 34.93
C GLY A 959 -29.21 -24.22 34.11
N HIS A 960 -28.61 -23.68 33.04
CA HIS A 960 -27.64 -24.38 32.19
C HIS A 960 -26.21 -24.26 32.74
N GLY A 961 -25.94 -24.90 33.89
CA GLY A 961 -24.67 -24.76 34.63
C GLY A 961 -23.42 -25.09 33.82
N VAL A 962 -23.43 -26.20 33.07
CA VAL A 962 -22.27 -26.67 32.28
C VAL A 962 -21.91 -25.70 31.16
N GLU A 963 -22.89 -25.28 30.37
CA GLU A 963 -22.68 -24.31 29.29
C GLU A 963 -22.22 -22.96 29.84
N ALA A 964 -22.81 -22.51 30.95
CA ALA A 964 -22.40 -21.28 31.62
C ALA A 964 -20.93 -21.33 32.09
N ARG A 965 -20.52 -22.44 32.71
CA ARG A 965 -19.13 -22.63 33.15
C ARG A 965 -18.18 -22.61 31.97
N ASP A 966 -18.44 -23.36 30.90
CA ASP A 966 -17.55 -23.44 29.75
C ASP A 966 -17.33 -22.04 29.12
N LEU A 967 -18.39 -21.26 28.94
CA LEU A 967 -18.30 -19.88 28.44
C LEU A 967 -17.49 -18.97 29.37
N LEU A 968 -17.73 -19.04 30.68
CA LEU A 968 -17.06 -18.19 31.68
C LEU A 968 -15.60 -18.59 31.93
N GLU A 969 -15.27 -19.89 31.88
CA GLU A 969 -13.89 -20.38 31.95
C GLU A 969 -13.09 -19.97 30.71
N ASP A 970 -13.71 -19.93 29.54
CA ASP A 970 -13.05 -19.48 28.32
C ASP A 970 -12.68 -17.99 28.37
N VAL A 971 -13.60 -17.15 28.84
CA VAL A 971 -13.31 -15.75 29.18
C VAL A 971 -12.23 -15.66 30.26
N ALA A 972 -12.28 -16.54 31.28
CA ALA A 972 -11.31 -16.55 32.36
C ALA A 972 -9.88 -16.86 31.90
N ARG A 973 -9.70 -17.85 31.01
CA ARG A 973 -8.40 -18.25 30.44
C ARG A 973 -7.84 -17.22 29.47
N SER A 974 -8.70 -16.62 28.65
CA SER A 974 -8.32 -15.59 27.69
C SER A 974 -7.85 -14.31 28.39
N ALA A 975 -8.44 -14.00 29.55
CA ALA A 975 -8.05 -12.87 30.39
C ALA A 975 -6.74 -13.10 31.18
N THR A 976 -6.31 -14.34 31.43
CA THR A 976 -5.01 -14.60 32.09
C THR A 976 -3.81 -14.43 31.16
N THR A 977 -4.02 -14.51 29.84
CA THR A 977 -2.97 -14.27 28.83
C THR A 977 -2.72 -12.78 28.58
N MET A 978 -3.68 -11.92 28.93
CA MET A 978 -3.60 -10.46 28.83
C MET A 978 -3.74 -9.87 30.23
N SER A 979 -2.65 -9.40 30.84
CA SER A 979 -2.57 -8.96 32.24
C SER A 979 -3.44 -7.74 32.65
N SER A 980 -4.51 -7.40 31.93
CA SER A 980 -5.04 -6.04 31.89
C SER A 980 -6.52 -5.91 31.54
N MET A 981 -7.42 -6.50 32.33
CA MET A 981 -8.82 -6.07 32.34
C MET A 981 -9.24 -5.71 33.77
N GLY A 982 -9.21 -4.41 34.06
CA GLY A 982 -9.51 -3.84 35.38
C GLY A 982 -10.99 -3.64 35.67
N VAL A 983 -11.88 -3.63 34.66
CA VAL A 983 -13.34 -3.49 34.84
C VAL A 983 -14.04 -4.80 34.53
N GLY A 984 -14.90 -5.25 35.46
CA GLY A 984 -15.82 -6.37 35.23
C GLY A 984 -15.24 -7.75 35.55
N ARG A 985 -13.92 -7.86 35.72
CA ARG A 985 -13.27 -9.13 36.06
C ARG A 985 -13.75 -9.73 37.38
N ALA A 986 -13.97 -8.90 38.39
CA ALA A 986 -14.56 -9.35 39.64
C ALA A 986 -15.95 -9.97 39.41
N MET A 987 -16.77 -9.34 38.56
CA MET A 987 -18.11 -9.84 38.24
C MET A 987 -18.07 -11.14 37.43
N GLU A 988 -17.17 -11.27 36.46
CA GLU A 988 -16.96 -12.51 35.70
C GLU A 988 -16.63 -13.70 36.62
N LEU A 989 -15.74 -13.49 37.59
CA LEU A 989 -15.37 -14.50 38.58
C LEU A 989 -16.55 -14.84 39.51
N ALA A 990 -17.35 -13.85 39.89
CA ALA A 990 -18.57 -14.08 40.68
C ALA A 990 -19.61 -14.91 39.90
N TRP A 991 -19.82 -14.61 38.61
CA TRP A 991 -20.70 -15.39 37.74
C TRP A 991 -20.19 -16.81 37.53
N LEU A 992 -18.87 -17.00 37.36
CA LEU A 992 -18.26 -18.32 37.27
C LEU A 992 -18.49 -19.12 38.56
N GLY A 993 -18.37 -18.47 39.72
CA GLY A 993 -18.74 -19.06 41.02
C GLY A 993 -20.20 -19.54 41.04
N GLY A 994 -21.12 -18.75 40.49
CA GLY A 994 -22.53 -19.14 40.34
C GLY A 994 -22.75 -20.34 39.42
N ALA A 995 -22.04 -20.41 38.29
CA ALA A 995 -22.12 -21.55 37.36
C ALA A 995 -21.56 -22.84 38.00
N LEU A 996 -20.39 -22.77 38.64
CA LEU A 996 -19.79 -23.88 39.37
C LEU A 996 -20.68 -24.37 40.53
N MET A 997 -21.38 -23.44 41.19
CA MET A 997 -22.39 -23.76 42.17
C MET A 997 -23.50 -24.61 41.51
N LEU A 998 -24.08 -24.22 40.39
CA LEU A 998 -25.13 -25.05 39.74
C LEU A 998 -24.69 -26.49 39.43
N GLU A 999 -23.40 -26.72 39.17
CA GLU A 999 -22.82 -28.05 38.95
C GLU A 999 -22.51 -28.85 40.23
N GLY A 1000 -22.62 -28.25 41.41
CA GLY A 1000 -22.25 -28.89 42.68
C GLY A 1000 -20.76 -28.77 43.05
N ARG A 1001 -19.95 -28.05 42.28
CA ARG A 1001 -18.50 -27.84 42.52
C ARG A 1001 -18.26 -26.73 43.54
N LEU A 1002 -18.67 -26.98 44.79
CA LEU A 1002 -18.79 -25.96 45.83
C LEU A 1002 -17.46 -25.33 46.26
N ASP A 1003 -16.40 -26.11 46.43
CA ASP A 1003 -15.10 -25.58 46.85
C ASP A 1003 -14.53 -24.62 45.80
N GLU A 1004 -14.64 -24.98 44.52
CA GLU A 1004 -14.22 -24.14 43.41
C GLU A 1004 -15.12 -22.91 43.26
N ALA A 1005 -16.43 -23.06 43.44
CA ALA A 1005 -17.37 -21.94 43.44
C ALA A 1005 -17.01 -20.92 44.53
N LEU A 1006 -16.76 -21.39 45.75
CA LEU A 1006 -16.38 -20.56 46.89
C LEU A 1006 -15.05 -19.85 46.63
N GLN A 1007 -14.05 -20.56 46.11
CA GLN A 1007 -12.77 -19.99 45.75
C GLN A 1007 -12.93 -18.84 44.74
N ARG A 1008 -13.69 -19.05 43.65
CA ARG A 1008 -13.90 -18.02 42.63
C ARG A 1008 -14.67 -16.81 43.15
N ALA A 1009 -15.69 -17.02 43.99
CA ALA A 1009 -16.44 -15.92 44.60
C ALA A 1009 -15.59 -15.13 45.63
N GLN A 1010 -14.67 -15.79 46.35
CA GLN A 1010 -13.72 -15.12 47.25
C GLN A 1010 -12.69 -14.29 46.47
N GLU A 1011 -12.15 -14.86 45.38
CA GLU A 1011 -11.26 -14.15 44.45
C GLU A 1011 -11.95 -12.91 43.86
N ALA A 1012 -13.21 -13.05 43.43
CA ALA A 1012 -14.04 -11.94 42.95
C ALA A 1012 -14.17 -10.82 43.99
N ASN A 1013 -14.56 -11.15 45.21
CA ASN A 1013 -14.74 -10.18 46.29
C ASN A 1013 -13.42 -9.48 46.67
N ALA A 1014 -12.31 -10.23 46.75
CA ALA A 1014 -10.99 -9.66 47.03
C ALA A 1014 -10.51 -8.72 45.91
N LEU A 1015 -10.81 -9.05 44.66
CA LEU A 1015 -10.49 -8.22 43.51
C LEU A 1015 -11.33 -6.92 43.50
N ALA A 1016 -12.64 -7.03 43.71
CA ALA A 1016 -13.54 -5.88 43.79
C ALA A 1016 -13.09 -4.89 44.88
N ARG A 1017 -12.75 -5.39 46.07
CA ARG A 1017 -12.23 -4.57 47.18
C ARG A 1017 -10.93 -3.85 46.82
N ARG A 1018 -10.00 -4.56 46.18
CA ARG A 1018 -8.69 -4.01 45.78
C ARG A 1018 -8.83 -2.86 44.79
N HIS A 1019 -9.77 -2.97 43.85
CA HIS A 1019 -10.02 -1.94 42.84
C HIS A 1019 -11.06 -0.90 43.27
N GLY A 1020 -11.66 -1.04 44.46
CA GLY A 1020 -12.71 -0.15 44.94
C GLY A 1020 -14.02 -0.27 44.17
N GLU A 1021 -14.28 -1.42 43.55
CA GLU A 1021 -15.48 -1.71 42.76
C GLU A 1021 -16.66 -2.07 43.67
N ARG A 1022 -17.20 -1.08 44.39
CA ARG A 1022 -18.17 -1.29 45.47
C ARG A 1022 -19.45 -2.01 45.02
N GLY A 1023 -19.91 -1.73 43.80
CA GLY A 1023 -21.06 -2.43 43.22
C GLY A 1023 -20.79 -3.91 42.95
N HIS A 1024 -19.60 -4.25 42.46
CA HIS A 1024 -19.19 -5.63 42.25
C HIS A 1024 -18.90 -6.37 43.55
N GLU A 1025 -18.39 -5.66 44.57
CA GLU A 1025 -18.24 -6.20 45.93
C GLU A 1025 -19.61 -6.63 46.48
N ALA A 1026 -20.63 -5.79 46.37
CA ALA A 1026 -21.98 -6.11 46.85
C ALA A 1026 -22.54 -7.38 46.17
N TRP A 1027 -22.39 -7.50 44.84
CA TRP A 1027 -22.80 -8.70 44.11
C TRP A 1027 -21.97 -9.95 44.46
N SER A 1028 -20.67 -9.79 44.71
CA SER A 1028 -19.79 -10.89 45.11
C SER A 1028 -20.13 -11.40 46.51
N LEU A 1029 -20.46 -10.50 47.45
CA LEU A 1029 -20.96 -10.84 48.78
C LEU A 1029 -22.29 -11.59 48.70
N HIS A 1030 -23.21 -11.15 47.85
CA HIS A 1030 -24.46 -11.87 47.59
C HIS A 1030 -24.20 -13.29 47.05
N MET A 1031 -23.26 -13.45 46.10
CA MET A 1031 -22.89 -14.76 45.56
C MET A 1031 -22.25 -15.67 46.63
N LEU A 1032 -21.38 -15.13 47.48
CA LEU A 1032 -20.81 -15.86 48.62
C LEU A 1032 -21.90 -16.37 49.57
N GLY A 1033 -22.90 -15.52 49.87
CA GLY A 1033 -24.08 -15.93 50.63
C GLY A 1033 -24.83 -17.09 49.97
N ALA A 1034 -25.04 -17.04 48.65
CA ALA A 1034 -25.73 -18.08 47.89
C ALA A 1034 -25.00 -19.43 47.90
N ILE A 1035 -23.67 -19.42 47.75
CA ILE A 1035 -22.84 -20.63 47.76
C ILE A 1035 -22.87 -21.31 49.12
N VAL A 1036 -22.79 -20.53 50.20
CA VAL A 1036 -22.71 -21.04 51.59
C VAL A 1036 -24.10 -21.42 52.15
N ALA A 1037 -25.18 -20.88 51.61
CA ALA A 1037 -26.57 -21.18 51.99
C ALA A 1037 -27.14 -22.50 51.41
N ARG A 1038 -26.34 -23.32 50.73
CA ARG A 1038 -26.84 -24.48 49.97
C ARG A 1038 -27.21 -25.70 50.85
N PRO A 1039 -28.13 -26.56 50.35
CA PRO A 1039 -28.91 -27.48 51.19
C PRO A 1039 -28.12 -28.62 51.82
N ASP A 1040 -27.01 -29.06 51.23
CA ASP A 1040 -26.32 -30.29 51.62
C ASP A 1040 -25.54 -30.14 52.95
N ALA A 1041 -25.10 -28.92 53.28
CA ALA A 1041 -24.48 -28.55 54.57
C ALA A 1041 -24.44 -27.00 54.76
N PRO A 1042 -25.57 -26.33 55.02
CA PRO A 1042 -25.64 -24.87 55.09
C PRO A 1042 -24.93 -24.31 56.33
N ASP A 1043 -24.04 -23.33 56.12
CA ASP A 1043 -23.50 -22.48 57.20
C ASP A 1043 -24.35 -21.21 57.28
N PHE A 1044 -25.45 -21.30 58.04
CA PHE A 1044 -26.47 -20.26 58.14
C PHE A 1044 -25.91 -18.93 58.64
N GLU A 1045 -25.00 -18.96 59.61
CA GLU A 1045 -24.41 -17.76 60.20
C GLU A 1045 -23.57 -16.99 59.16
N LYS A 1046 -22.70 -17.70 58.42
CA LYS A 1046 -21.91 -17.08 57.36
C LYS A 1046 -22.78 -16.60 56.19
N ALA A 1047 -23.79 -17.35 55.80
CA ALA A 1047 -24.72 -16.94 54.75
C ALA A 1047 -25.48 -15.66 55.13
N GLU A 1048 -26.02 -15.58 56.35
CA GLU A 1048 -26.70 -14.40 56.88
C GLU A 1048 -25.76 -13.19 56.92
N ALA A 1049 -24.52 -13.38 57.39
CA ALA A 1049 -23.51 -12.32 57.43
C ALA A 1049 -23.18 -11.78 56.03
N HIS A 1050 -22.98 -12.65 55.05
CA HIS A 1050 -22.70 -12.25 53.66
C HIS A 1050 -23.87 -11.50 53.03
N TYR A 1051 -25.11 -11.99 53.18
CA TYR A 1051 -26.29 -11.29 52.64
C TYR A 1051 -26.55 -9.95 53.32
N ARG A 1052 -26.35 -9.84 54.64
CA ARG A 1052 -26.48 -8.55 55.33
C ARG A 1052 -25.40 -7.55 54.89
N ALA A 1053 -24.16 -8.00 54.69
CA ALA A 1053 -23.10 -7.16 54.17
C ALA A 1053 -23.41 -6.68 52.75
N ALA A 1054 -23.91 -7.58 51.88
CA ALA A 1054 -24.36 -7.23 50.54
C ALA A 1054 -25.53 -6.24 50.57
N LEU A 1055 -26.54 -6.47 51.43
CA LEU A 1055 -27.71 -5.61 51.59
C LEU A 1055 -27.31 -4.20 52.06
N ALA A 1056 -26.44 -4.10 53.06
CA ALA A 1056 -25.97 -2.81 53.57
C ALA A 1056 -25.25 -2.00 52.49
N LEU A 1057 -24.32 -2.64 51.76
CA LEU A 1057 -23.57 -1.98 50.69
C LEU A 1057 -24.47 -1.63 49.50
N ALA A 1058 -25.37 -2.52 49.08
CA ALA A 1058 -26.33 -2.27 48.00
C ALA A 1058 -27.29 -1.12 48.35
N SER A 1059 -27.73 -1.03 49.61
CA SER A 1059 -28.59 0.06 50.07
C SER A 1059 -27.87 1.40 50.06
N GLU A 1060 -26.60 1.43 50.50
CA GLU A 1060 -25.76 2.64 50.46
C GLU A 1060 -25.58 3.14 49.02
N LEU A 1061 -25.35 2.23 48.07
CA LEU A 1061 -25.13 2.55 46.66
C LEU A 1061 -26.44 2.79 45.87
N GLY A 1062 -27.61 2.62 46.49
CA GLY A 1062 -28.91 2.75 45.82
C GLY A 1062 -29.22 1.63 44.81
N MET A 1063 -28.61 0.45 44.95
CA MET A 1063 -28.79 -0.70 44.06
C MET A 1063 -30.08 -1.47 44.39
N ARG A 1064 -31.24 -0.86 44.11
CA ARG A 1064 -32.57 -1.41 44.44
C ARG A 1064 -32.78 -2.88 43.99
N PRO A 1065 -32.35 -3.32 42.80
CA PRO A 1065 -32.49 -4.73 42.40
C PRO A 1065 -31.73 -5.69 43.33
N LEU A 1066 -30.48 -5.36 43.67
CA LEU A 1066 -29.67 -6.20 44.56
C LEU A 1066 -30.20 -6.17 46.01
N VAL A 1067 -30.73 -5.04 46.47
CA VAL A 1067 -31.44 -4.94 47.75
C VAL A 1067 -32.61 -5.94 47.77
N ALA A 1068 -33.43 -5.97 46.72
CA ALA A 1068 -34.54 -6.92 46.59
C ALA A 1068 -34.08 -8.38 46.60
N HIS A 1069 -33.00 -8.70 45.87
CA HIS A 1069 -32.40 -10.04 45.87
C HIS A 1069 -31.86 -10.47 47.24
N CYS A 1070 -31.18 -9.56 47.97
CA CYS A 1070 -30.70 -9.85 49.33
C CYS A 1070 -31.86 -10.13 50.29
N HIS A 1071 -32.94 -9.33 50.23
CA HIS A 1071 -34.14 -9.59 51.02
C HIS A 1071 -34.79 -10.93 50.64
N PHE A 1072 -34.86 -11.27 49.36
CA PHE A 1072 -35.42 -12.54 48.90
C PHE A 1072 -34.62 -13.74 49.44
N GLU A 1073 -33.29 -13.70 49.35
CA GLU A 1073 -32.43 -14.79 49.83
C GLU A 1073 -32.37 -14.88 51.36
N LEU A 1074 -32.36 -13.76 52.09
CA LEU A 1074 -32.50 -13.77 53.56
C LEU A 1074 -33.85 -14.36 54.00
N GLY A 1075 -34.94 -14.03 53.29
CA GLY A 1075 -36.25 -14.61 53.53
C GLY A 1075 -36.26 -16.13 53.39
N LYS A 1076 -35.63 -16.65 52.33
CA LYS A 1076 -35.44 -18.10 52.11
C LYS A 1076 -34.53 -18.75 53.16
N LEU A 1077 -33.47 -18.06 53.58
CA LEU A 1077 -32.54 -18.55 54.59
C LEU A 1077 -33.24 -18.69 55.95
N PHE A 1078 -33.97 -17.67 56.40
CA PHE A 1078 -34.68 -17.68 57.68
C PHE A 1078 -35.81 -18.69 57.76
N ARG A 1079 -36.47 -18.97 56.62
CA ARG A 1079 -37.45 -20.06 56.54
C ARG A 1079 -36.81 -21.42 56.84
N LYS A 1080 -35.57 -21.63 56.41
CA LYS A 1080 -34.82 -22.87 56.63
C LYS A 1080 -34.17 -22.94 58.03
N SER A 1081 -34.00 -21.80 58.71
CA SER A 1081 -33.37 -21.70 60.04
C SER A 1081 -34.38 -21.51 61.19
N ASP A 1082 -35.65 -21.88 60.99
CA ASP A 1082 -36.73 -21.80 61.99
C ASP A 1082 -36.99 -20.39 62.56
N ARG A 1083 -36.82 -19.34 61.72
CA ARG A 1083 -37.09 -17.92 62.03
C ARG A 1083 -38.21 -17.35 61.16
N PRO A 1084 -39.48 -17.76 61.36
CA PRO A 1084 -40.58 -17.45 60.43
C PRO A 1084 -40.98 -15.96 60.39
N GLU A 1085 -40.84 -15.22 61.50
CA GLU A 1085 -41.16 -13.79 61.55
C GLU A 1085 -40.18 -12.97 60.71
N ASP A 1086 -38.87 -13.20 60.88
CA ASP A 1086 -37.82 -12.58 60.07
C ASP A 1086 -37.94 -12.98 58.58
N SER A 1087 -38.27 -14.26 58.32
CA SER A 1087 -38.52 -14.73 56.95
C SER A 1087 -39.66 -13.94 56.28
N ARG A 1088 -40.77 -13.73 57.00
CA ARG A 1088 -41.93 -12.98 56.50
C ARG A 1088 -41.58 -11.53 56.21
N GLU A 1089 -40.87 -10.86 57.12
CA GLU A 1089 -40.45 -9.47 56.95
C GLU A 1089 -39.62 -9.29 55.68
N HIS A 1090 -38.59 -10.14 55.52
CA HIS A 1090 -37.70 -10.08 54.36
C HIS A 1090 -38.40 -10.44 53.03
N LEU A 1091 -39.29 -11.44 53.01
CA LEU A 1091 -40.05 -11.78 51.80
C LEU A 1091 -41.06 -10.69 51.40
N VAL A 1092 -41.68 -10.01 52.38
CA VAL A 1092 -42.58 -8.86 52.11
C VAL A 1092 -41.78 -7.69 51.52
N ALA A 1093 -40.60 -7.38 52.07
CA ALA A 1093 -39.72 -6.35 51.54
C ALA A 1093 -39.28 -6.67 50.10
N ALA A 1094 -38.87 -7.90 49.83
CA ALA A 1094 -38.49 -8.34 48.48
C ALA A 1094 -39.66 -8.23 47.48
N THR A 1095 -40.84 -8.74 47.85
CA THR A 1095 -42.06 -8.70 47.03
C THR A 1095 -42.46 -7.26 46.69
N THR A 1096 -42.38 -6.35 47.67
CA THR A 1096 -42.69 -4.93 47.48
C THR A 1096 -41.71 -4.30 46.48
N LEU A 1097 -40.41 -4.51 46.67
CA LEU A 1097 -39.39 -3.97 45.77
C LEU A 1097 -39.49 -4.52 44.35
N TYR A 1098 -39.70 -5.84 44.18
CA TYR A 1098 -39.89 -6.43 42.85
C TYR A 1098 -41.13 -5.86 42.14
N ARG A 1099 -42.21 -5.61 42.88
CA ARG A 1099 -43.44 -5.01 42.32
C ARG A 1099 -43.22 -3.57 41.90
N GLU A 1100 -42.55 -2.76 42.71
CA GLU A 1100 -42.23 -1.36 42.38
C GLU A 1100 -41.34 -1.21 41.14
N MET A 1101 -40.50 -2.21 40.86
CA MET A 1101 -39.58 -2.20 39.72
C MET A 1101 -40.08 -3.01 38.51
N ASP A 1102 -41.30 -3.58 38.56
CA ASP A 1102 -41.88 -4.46 37.53
C ASP A 1102 -40.98 -5.69 37.20
N MET A 1103 -40.36 -6.29 38.22
CA MET A 1103 -39.52 -7.49 38.11
C MET A 1103 -40.36 -8.77 38.22
N ARG A 1104 -41.28 -8.99 37.27
CA ARG A 1104 -42.36 -9.99 37.37
C ARG A 1104 -41.88 -11.42 37.65
N ALA A 1105 -40.84 -11.88 36.94
CA ALA A 1105 -40.31 -13.23 37.13
C ALA A 1105 -39.79 -13.47 38.56
N TRP A 1106 -39.21 -12.44 39.18
CA TRP A 1106 -38.72 -12.49 40.56
C TRP A 1106 -39.85 -12.30 41.57
N LEU A 1107 -40.83 -11.45 41.25
CA LEU A 1107 -42.04 -11.27 42.04
C LEU A 1107 -42.80 -12.60 42.20
N ASP A 1108 -43.01 -13.33 41.10
CA ASP A 1108 -43.71 -14.62 41.12
C ASP A 1108 -42.99 -15.65 42.01
N ARG A 1109 -41.65 -15.66 41.97
CA ARG A 1109 -40.81 -16.52 42.84
C ARG A 1109 -40.91 -16.11 44.31
N ALA A 1110 -40.87 -14.81 44.61
CA ALA A 1110 -41.03 -14.29 45.97
C ALA A 1110 -42.42 -14.59 46.55
N GLU A 1111 -43.47 -14.43 45.76
CA GLU A 1111 -44.84 -14.76 46.18
C GLU A 1111 -45.02 -16.28 46.36
N ALA A 1112 -44.35 -17.11 45.57
CA ALA A 1112 -44.34 -18.56 45.77
C ALA A 1112 -43.67 -18.97 47.08
N GLU A 1113 -42.52 -18.39 47.42
CA GLU A 1113 -41.85 -18.60 48.71
C GLU A 1113 -42.72 -18.11 49.88
N MET A 1114 -43.40 -16.96 49.73
CA MET A 1114 -44.32 -16.43 50.72
C MET A 1114 -45.54 -17.34 50.94
N ARG A 1115 -46.06 -17.99 49.88
CA ARG A 1115 -47.12 -19.01 49.98
C ARG A 1115 -46.69 -20.28 50.71
N GLN A 1116 -45.39 -20.61 50.71
CA GLN A 1116 -44.87 -21.76 51.46
C GLN A 1116 -44.65 -21.46 52.95
N LEU A 1117 -44.71 -20.18 53.35
CA LEU A 1117 -44.58 -19.73 54.73
C LEU A 1117 -45.95 -19.55 55.43
N ALA A 1118 -47.02 -19.37 54.63
CA ALA A 1118 -48.41 -19.32 55.06
C ALA A 1118 -48.98 -20.73 55.27
#